data_AF-A0A1Y4NIQ9-F1
#
_entry.id   AF-A0A1Y4NIQ9-F1
#
_cell.length_a   1.000
_cell.length_b   1.000
_cell.length_c   1.000
_cell.angle_alpha   90.00
_cell.angle_beta   90.00
_cell.angle_gamma   90.00
#
_symmetry.space_group_name_H-M   'P 1'
#
loop_
_entity.id
_entity.type
_entity.pdbx_description
1 polymer ?
#
loop_
_entity_poly.entity_id
_entity_poly.type
_entity_poly.pdbx_seq_one_letter_code
_entity_poly.pdbx_strand_id
1 'polypeptide(L)'
;MLAEAEDEKSSAFVISQEDIDSVLLRGSGFQNGKYRIYRQFQKNEDGKSNIDFLKKEYGTGGGTHYFPDGTQGHTWHDGKGIAIEKYGSSTNPDLVLSWAKVEKRLRELIKNDRYLNEKEKDHYADYLESEEAPQYEIDTQRKMARQRFIDANRDLPPADKRDTLALRLSDFIRDLDGYEKDMFENVERTDLANVTAEQMEQHLGDPATVQQLIDFLALVQGKTADVYSRSNAWRFSQELMELYPLRYVYHEDDVVYIGADKYEIAAFDENAVSLRNPDFPLFGKELSRADFEEKLKENPANDHLKVVVTEKQSVQIPSEEKSDGIKFSIGFSEHPAFYDRQFNDRYTDLSFALGNYLLGVLDEKQHRERESKDNVGWYHKTDFEITATIGGEDFHYEGRFDIGDGEGDLISHIKNFYEYSLSPNCPFIPEWKKQGEDYYREKIETLQWGRDVFIPYLEQHKALTPEDEKLYAEIMATESDWFRVPEDKEATLAERLVDFAEDVSPYEYMDALEVGETKEDAIQKINNDLSNPELVQSYVEQLTEWLEELEDDEQKQVCRQLIDEMTPFLSIEEVPHYTVELTSDAFADPFIIRDNTVPYGEDGQYYDVDGIYQTFETEEEAQEYADTLNSAENIVKLFAQKDEERSQQEQPDIQDNSDLIGKEILIDNRRYVIESISEISGDVSMRDMTFANAVGFPINRVEKIGYIRSLLSKAQEEKQPEKAVSPVPAPSEPRHNYRITEDTLGVGGAKEKFRNNMAAINLLHELELENRLATPEEQETLSKYVGWGGLSMAFDENNAAWADEFKELYVSLSPEEYRAAMESTLTAFYTPPVVIKGMYEALERLGFSEGSILEIILPSLIQRTGIIKKCAFAV
;
A
#
# COMPACT_ATOMS: atom_id res chain seq x y z
N MET A 1 -52.51 -29.64 -18.63
CA MET A 1 -51.62 -28.72 -19.36
C MET A 1 -51.31 -27.57 -18.42
N LEU A 2 -50.45 -27.82 -17.43
CA LEU A 2 -49.99 -26.91 -16.38
C LEU A 2 -48.84 -27.65 -15.68
N ALA A 3 -47.67 -27.74 -16.34
CA ALA A 3 -46.46 -28.36 -15.77
C ALA A 3 -45.18 -28.01 -16.57
N GLU A 4 -45.13 -26.88 -17.29
CA GLU A 4 -43.98 -26.56 -18.17
C GLU A 4 -43.52 -25.08 -18.08
N ALA A 5 -43.81 -24.38 -16.98
CA ALA A 5 -43.43 -22.96 -16.86
C ALA A 5 -42.68 -22.59 -15.55
N GLU A 6 -42.29 -23.57 -14.73
CA GLU A 6 -41.59 -23.31 -13.45
C GLU A 6 -40.07 -23.62 -13.48
N ASP A 7 -39.53 -24.16 -14.57
CA ASP A 7 -38.12 -24.63 -14.62
C ASP A 7 -37.10 -23.62 -15.20
N GLU A 8 -37.49 -22.38 -15.52
CA GLU A 8 -36.61 -21.40 -16.21
C GLU A 8 -36.02 -20.28 -15.32
N LYS A 9 -36.21 -20.29 -13.98
CA LYS A 9 -35.76 -19.20 -13.09
C LYS A 9 -34.67 -19.55 -12.05
N SER A 10 -33.91 -20.64 -12.17
CA SER A 10 -33.04 -21.13 -11.07
C SER A 10 -31.58 -21.53 -11.42
N SER A 11 -30.93 -20.85 -12.37
CA SER A 11 -29.59 -21.22 -12.89
C SER A 11 -28.33 -20.57 -12.23
N ALA A 12 -28.31 -19.28 -11.89
CA ALA A 12 -27.13 -18.47 -11.54
C ALA A 12 -26.71 -18.45 -10.05
N PHE A 13 -27.54 -18.93 -9.10
CA PHE A 13 -27.18 -19.06 -7.67
C PHE A 13 -26.30 -20.27 -7.33
N VAL A 14 -25.89 -20.99 -8.37
CA VAL A 14 -25.23 -22.29 -8.26
C VAL A 14 -23.71 -22.21 -8.47
N ILE A 15 -23.23 -21.18 -9.18
CA ILE A 15 -21.84 -21.10 -9.65
C ILE A 15 -21.15 -19.88 -9.04
N SER A 16 -20.20 -20.10 -8.13
CA SER A 16 -19.42 -19.04 -7.50
C SER A 16 -18.33 -18.47 -8.42
N GLN A 17 -17.73 -17.34 -8.05
CA GLN A 17 -16.57 -16.81 -8.78
C GLN A 17 -15.37 -17.76 -8.71
N GLU A 18 -15.22 -18.51 -7.61
CA GLU A 18 -14.20 -19.54 -7.46
C GLU A 18 -14.46 -20.73 -8.41
N ASP A 19 -15.74 -21.10 -8.60
CA ASP A 19 -16.14 -22.10 -9.60
C ASP A 19 -15.76 -21.64 -11.02
N ILE A 20 -16.08 -20.38 -11.38
CA ILE A 20 -15.70 -19.79 -12.67
C ILE A 20 -14.18 -19.80 -12.86
N ASP A 21 -13.43 -19.35 -11.85
CA ASP A 21 -11.97 -19.31 -11.89
C ASP A 21 -11.41 -20.73 -12.09
N SER A 22 -11.92 -21.72 -11.36
CA SER A 22 -11.49 -23.12 -11.50
C SER A 22 -11.66 -23.66 -12.92
N VAL A 23 -12.74 -23.25 -13.62
CA VAL A 23 -12.99 -23.62 -15.02
C VAL A 23 -11.99 -22.94 -15.95
N LEU A 24 -11.74 -21.64 -15.77
CA LEU A 24 -10.81 -20.87 -16.61
C LEU A 24 -9.35 -21.29 -16.40
N LEU A 25 -8.96 -21.63 -15.17
CA LEU A 25 -7.60 -22.07 -14.81
C LEU A 25 -7.20 -23.41 -15.44
N ARG A 26 -8.17 -24.21 -15.91
CA ARG A 26 -7.91 -25.41 -16.70
C ARG A 26 -7.38 -25.11 -18.11
N GLY A 27 -7.60 -23.88 -18.60
CA GLY A 27 -7.28 -23.46 -19.96
C GLY A 27 -8.22 -24.08 -21.00
N SER A 28 -7.82 -24.02 -22.28
CA SER A 28 -8.65 -24.47 -23.41
C SER A 28 -8.86 -25.98 -23.54
N GLY A 29 -8.20 -26.80 -22.69
CA GLY A 29 -8.24 -28.25 -22.78
C GLY A 29 -7.33 -28.86 -23.87
N PHE A 30 -6.68 -28.02 -24.68
CA PHE A 30 -5.62 -28.44 -25.59
C PHE A 30 -4.26 -28.46 -24.89
N GLN A 31 -3.34 -29.32 -25.36
CA GLN A 31 -1.96 -29.33 -24.88
C GLN A 31 -1.36 -27.93 -25.00
N ASN A 32 -0.73 -27.44 -23.93
CA ASN A 32 -0.14 -26.11 -23.80
C ASN A 32 -1.12 -24.93 -24.03
N GLY A 33 -2.44 -25.18 -24.00
CA GLY A 33 -3.46 -24.15 -24.25
C GLY A 33 -3.40 -23.01 -23.24
N LYS A 34 -3.09 -23.33 -21.98
CA LYS A 34 -2.90 -22.33 -20.92
C LYS A 34 -1.78 -21.35 -21.26
N TYR A 35 -0.64 -21.84 -21.75
CA TYR A 35 0.49 -21.02 -22.16
C TYR A 35 0.22 -20.22 -23.44
N ARG A 36 -0.53 -20.76 -24.40
CA ARG A 36 -0.97 -19.99 -25.59
C ARG A 36 -1.86 -18.82 -25.21
N ILE A 37 -2.84 -19.04 -24.33
CA ILE A 37 -3.71 -17.98 -23.80
C ILE A 37 -2.86 -16.94 -23.05
N TYR A 38 -2.00 -17.38 -22.13
CA TYR A 38 -1.13 -16.47 -21.38
C TYR A 38 -0.27 -15.61 -22.31
N ARG A 39 0.42 -16.23 -23.28
CA ARG A 39 1.26 -15.53 -24.27
C ARG A 39 0.46 -14.54 -25.12
N GLN A 40 -0.77 -14.86 -25.49
CA GLN A 40 -1.62 -13.95 -26.26
C GLN A 40 -1.95 -12.68 -25.44
N PHE A 41 -2.32 -12.84 -24.18
CA PHE A 41 -2.68 -11.71 -23.32
C PHE A 41 -1.47 -10.83 -22.96
N GLN A 42 -0.25 -11.38 -22.98
CA GLN A 42 1.00 -10.62 -22.81
C GLN A 42 1.31 -9.68 -23.99
N LYS A 43 0.68 -9.86 -25.16
CA LYS A 43 0.87 -8.97 -26.32
C LYS A 43 0.16 -7.62 -26.18
N ASN A 44 -0.64 -7.42 -25.13
CA ASN A 44 -1.43 -6.20 -24.90
C ASN A 44 -2.35 -5.82 -26.07
N GLU A 45 -2.92 -6.82 -26.76
CA GLU A 45 -3.89 -6.60 -27.83
C GLU A 45 -5.27 -6.17 -27.27
N ASP A 46 -6.09 -5.55 -28.12
CA ASP A 46 -7.42 -5.10 -27.76
C ASP A 46 -8.36 -6.29 -27.49
N GLY A 47 -9.41 -6.05 -26.68
CA GLY A 47 -10.32 -7.11 -26.23
C GLY A 47 -10.98 -7.89 -27.37
N LYS A 48 -11.19 -7.27 -28.53
CA LYS A 48 -11.79 -7.96 -29.68
C LYS A 48 -10.83 -8.99 -30.29
N SER A 49 -9.55 -8.64 -30.43
CA SER A 49 -8.52 -9.59 -30.90
C SER A 49 -8.40 -10.80 -29.96
N ASN A 50 -8.40 -10.53 -28.65
CA ASN A 50 -8.33 -11.60 -27.65
C ASN A 50 -9.58 -12.49 -27.67
N ILE A 51 -10.78 -11.93 -27.83
CA ILE A 51 -12.02 -12.70 -27.99
C ILE A 51 -11.96 -13.60 -29.23
N ASP A 52 -11.51 -13.07 -30.36
CA ASP A 52 -11.41 -13.84 -31.61
C ASP A 52 -10.37 -14.97 -31.49
N PHE A 53 -9.26 -14.71 -30.80
CA PHE A 53 -8.28 -15.73 -30.42
C PHE A 53 -8.90 -16.80 -29.53
N LEU A 54 -9.58 -16.42 -28.43
CA LEU A 54 -10.18 -17.35 -27.47
C LEU A 54 -11.21 -18.27 -28.13
N LYS A 55 -12.08 -17.73 -28.99
CA LYS A 55 -13.04 -18.52 -29.78
C LYS A 55 -12.37 -19.60 -30.62
N LYS A 56 -11.22 -19.28 -31.21
CA LYS A 56 -10.44 -20.22 -32.03
C LYS A 56 -9.66 -21.23 -31.18
N GLU A 57 -9.11 -20.77 -30.06
CA GLU A 57 -8.29 -21.57 -29.14
C GLU A 57 -9.13 -22.60 -28.38
N TYR A 58 -10.35 -22.25 -27.96
CA TYR A 58 -11.29 -23.19 -27.35
C TYR A 58 -12.04 -24.00 -28.42
N GLY A 59 -12.51 -23.37 -29.50
CA GLY A 59 -13.24 -24.07 -30.55
C GLY A 59 -14.62 -24.55 -30.08
N THR A 60 -14.92 -25.84 -30.28
CA THR A 60 -16.16 -26.46 -29.79
C THR A 60 -15.82 -27.77 -29.10
N GLY A 61 -16.17 -27.87 -27.82
CA GLY A 61 -15.75 -28.99 -26.99
C GLY A 61 -16.33 -28.88 -25.58
N GLY A 62 -16.08 -29.89 -24.76
CA GLY A 62 -16.54 -29.93 -23.39
C GLY A 62 -16.09 -31.20 -22.68
N GLY A 63 -16.33 -31.27 -21.38
CA GLY A 63 -15.98 -32.42 -20.57
C GLY A 63 -16.44 -32.27 -19.13
N THR A 64 -16.12 -33.28 -18.33
CA THR A 64 -16.33 -33.23 -16.89
C THR A 64 -15.35 -32.25 -16.23
N HIS A 65 -15.83 -31.52 -15.24
CA HIS A 65 -15.07 -30.61 -14.37
C HIS A 65 -15.34 -30.95 -12.91
N TYR A 66 -14.32 -30.83 -12.06
CA TYR A 66 -14.47 -30.96 -10.62
C TYR A 66 -14.25 -29.59 -10.01
N PHE A 67 -15.26 -29.11 -9.28
CA PHE A 67 -15.25 -27.80 -8.63
C PHE A 67 -14.48 -27.84 -7.30
N PRO A 68 -14.04 -26.68 -6.75
CA PRO A 68 -13.24 -26.61 -5.53
C PRO A 68 -13.89 -27.28 -4.31
N ASP A 69 -15.23 -27.26 -4.22
CA ASP A 69 -16.01 -27.92 -3.18
C ASP A 69 -16.10 -29.45 -3.32
N GLY A 70 -15.48 -30.02 -4.37
CA GLY A 70 -15.48 -31.45 -4.67
C GLY A 70 -16.65 -31.90 -5.54
N THR A 71 -17.58 -31.02 -5.90
CA THR A 71 -18.72 -31.34 -6.77
C THR A 71 -18.24 -31.65 -8.18
N GLN A 72 -18.81 -32.68 -8.80
CA GLN A 72 -18.57 -33.02 -10.19
C GLN A 72 -19.66 -32.42 -11.07
N GLY A 73 -19.26 -31.70 -12.12
CA GLY A 73 -20.17 -31.20 -13.15
C GLY A 73 -19.58 -31.29 -14.55
N HIS A 74 -20.18 -30.57 -15.48
CA HIS A 74 -19.82 -30.51 -16.88
C HIS A 74 -19.59 -29.08 -17.35
N THR A 75 -18.62 -28.89 -18.24
CA THR A 75 -18.41 -27.63 -18.92
C THR A 75 -18.29 -27.86 -20.40
N TRP A 76 -18.83 -26.97 -21.21
CA TRP A 76 -18.64 -26.97 -22.65
C TRP A 76 -18.50 -25.57 -23.18
N HIS A 77 -17.95 -25.45 -24.38
CA HIS A 77 -17.72 -24.18 -25.02
C HIS A 77 -18.06 -24.25 -26.50
N ASP A 78 -18.61 -23.15 -27.01
CA ASP A 78 -19.01 -23.01 -28.40
C ASP A 78 -18.85 -21.55 -28.87
N GLY A 79 -19.41 -21.20 -30.03
CA GLY A 79 -19.33 -19.84 -30.56
C GLY A 79 -19.96 -18.76 -29.67
N LYS A 80 -20.81 -19.12 -28.69
CA LYS A 80 -21.48 -18.19 -27.77
C LYS A 80 -20.65 -17.93 -26.52
N GLY A 81 -19.92 -18.93 -26.02
CA GLY A 81 -19.15 -18.79 -24.78
C GLY A 81 -18.76 -20.11 -24.12
N ILE A 82 -18.54 -20.07 -22.81
CA ILE A 82 -18.31 -21.24 -21.95
C ILE A 82 -19.55 -21.45 -21.08
N ALA A 83 -20.18 -22.60 -21.22
CA ALA A 83 -21.27 -23.06 -20.38
C ALA A 83 -20.76 -23.93 -19.23
N ILE A 84 -21.34 -23.73 -18.04
CA ILE A 84 -21.00 -24.41 -16.80
C ILE A 84 -22.28 -25.06 -16.24
N GLU A 85 -22.21 -26.35 -15.98
CA GLU A 85 -23.25 -27.18 -15.38
C GLU A 85 -22.65 -27.85 -14.13
N LYS A 86 -22.97 -27.35 -12.94
CA LYS A 86 -22.63 -27.95 -11.65
C LYS A 86 -23.80 -28.75 -11.07
N TYR A 87 -25.03 -28.25 -11.20
CA TYR A 87 -26.26 -28.93 -10.78
C TYR A 87 -27.34 -28.99 -11.87
N GLY A 88 -27.19 -28.24 -12.96
CA GLY A 88 -28.12 -28.17 -14.08
C GLY A 88 -28.12 -29.40 -14.98
N SER A 89 -28.43 -29.20 -16.26
CA SER A 89 -28.39 -30.29 -17.26
C SER A 89 -27.69 -29.85 -18.54
N SER A 90 -27.19 -30.81 -19.32
CA SER A 90 -26.56 -30.54 -20.63
C SER A 90 -27.40 -29.70 -21.63
N THR A 91 -28.73 -29.62 -21.44
CA THR A 91 -29.64 -28.78 -22.23
C THR A 91 -29.98 -27.44 -21.59
N ASN A 92 -29.72 -27.28 -20.29
CA ASN A 92 -29.94 -26.06 -19.52
C ASN A 92 -28.78 -25.88 -18.51
N PRO A 93 -27.65 -25.28 -18.93
CA PRO A 93 -26.50 -25.04 -18.06
C PRO A 93 -26.80 -24.01 -16.97
N ASP A 94 -26.18 -24.18 -15.80
CA ASP A 94 -26.29 -23.24 -14.68
C ASP A 94 -25.79 -21.83 -15.03
N LEU A 95 -24.74 -21.73 -15.85
CA LEU A 95 -24.20 -20.44 -16.30
C LEU A 95 -23.65 -20.51 -17.72
N VAL A 96 -23.88 -19.48 -18.53
CA VAL A 96 -23.22 -19.29 -19.83
C VAL A 96 -22.41 -18.00 -19.83
N LEU A 97 -21.08 -18.13 -19.74
CA LEU A 97 -20.12 -17.03 -19.82
C LEU A 97 -19.88 -16.64 -21.28
N SER A 98 -20.29 -15.44 -21.67
CA SER A 98 -19.99 -14.91 -23.00
C SER A 98 -18.48 -14.75 -23.19
N TRP A 99 -17.99 -14.81 -24.44
CA TRP A 99 -16.56 -14.64 -24.72
C TRP A 99 -15.98 -13.31 -24.23
N ALA A 100 -16.79 -12.24 -24.17
CA ALA A 100 -16.36 -10.96 -23.60
C ALA A 100 -16.14 -11.06 -22.07
N LYS A 101 -17.02 -11.77 -21.35
CA LYS A 101 -16.85 -12.03 -19.91
C LYS A 101 -15.64 -12.92 -19.64
N VAL A 102 -15.42 -13.94 -20.48
CA VAL A 102 -14.23 -14.83 -20.39
C VAL A 102 -12.93 -14.05 -20.62
N GLU A 103 -12.89 -13.19 -21.64
CA GLU A 103 -11.71 -12.35 -21.93
C GLU A 103 -11.37 -11.43 -20.77
N LYS A 104 -12.38 -10.72 -20.24
CA LYS A 104 -12.19 -9.82 -19.10
C LYS A 104 -11.67 -10.58 -17.88
N ARG A 105 -12.27 -11.72 -17.53
CA ARG A 105 -11.84 -12.48 -16.35
C ARG A 105 -10.44 -13.07 -16.50
N LEU A 106 -10.08 -13.59 -17.68
CA LEU A 106 -8.73 -14.07 -17.96
C LEU A 106 -7.70 -12.92 -17.86
N ARG A 107 -8.05 -11.72 -18.33
CA ARG A 107 -7.20 -10.54 -18.21
C ARG A 107 -6.93 -10.19 -16.74
N GLU A 108 -7.95 -10.23 -15.89
CA GLU A 108 -7.83 -10.01 -14.45
C GLU A 108 -6.96 -11.07 -13.77
N LEU A 109 -7.21 -12.36 -14.03
CA LEU A 109 -6.43 -13.46 -13.48
C LEU A 109 -4.95 -13.37 -13.88
N ILE A 110 -4.65 -12.94 -15.11
CA ILE A 110 -3.27 -12.75 -15.58
C ILE A 110 -2.64 -11.51 -14.95
N LYS A 111 -3.36 -10.39 -14.89
CA LYS A 111 -2.89 -9.14 -14.28
C LYS A 111 -2.56 -9.31 -12.80
N ASN A 112 -3.37 -10.10 -12.09
CA ASN A 112 -3.21 -10.37 -10.67
C ASN A 112 -2.33 -11.60 -10.39
N ASP A 113 -1.63 -12.13 -11.39
CA ASP A 113 -0.70 -13.26 -11.28
C ASP A 113 -1.32 -14.56 -10.71
N ARG A 114 -2.63 -14.75 -10.92
CA ARG A 114 -3.44 -15.89 -10.46
C ARG A 114 -3.73 -16.92 -11.55
N TYR A 115 -3.39 -16.65 -12.81
CA TYR A 115 -3.69 -17.56 -13.92
C TYR A 115 -2.73 -18.75 -14.01
N LEU A 116 -1.42 -18.51 -13.99
CA LEU A 116 -0.41 -19.57 -13.92
C LEU A 116 0.03 -19.74 -12.45
N ASN A 117 0.20 -20.98 -11.99
CA ASN A 117 0.85 -21.24 -10.70
C ASN A 117 2.40 -21.24 -10.86
N GLU A 118 3.14 -21.24 -9.74
CA GLU A 118 4.62 -21.16 -9.76
C GLU A 118 5.27 -22.25 -10.64
N LYS A 119 4.85 -23.51 -10.51
CA LYS A 119 5.39 -24.61 -11.34
C LYS A 119 5.10 -24.39 -12.83
N GLU A 120 3.91 -23.90 -13.16
CA GLU A 120 3.55 -23.57 -14.54
C GLU A 120 4.37 -22.39 -15.08
N LYS A 121 4.64 -21.37 -14.25
CA LYS A 121 5.48 -20.22 -14.62
C LYS A 121 6.92 -20.63 -14.86
N ASP A 122 7.46 -21.56 -14.08
CA ASP A 122 8.83 -22.05 -14.23
C ASP A 122 9.02 -22.80 -15.56
N HIS A 123 7.99 -23.56 -15.97
CA HIS A 123 7.96 -24.26 -17.26
C HIS A 123 7.61 -23.35 -18.45
N TYR A 124 7.12 -22.13 -18.23
CA TYR A 124 6.68 -21.25 -19.31
C TYR A 124 7.83 -20.86 -20.25
N ALA A 125 9.04 -20.66 -19.71
CA ALA A 125 10.22 -20.41 -20.53
C ALA A 125 10.60 -21.60 -21.43
N ASP A 126 10.50 -22.83 -20.91
CA ASP A 126 10.72 -24.06 -21.71
C ASP A 126 9.70 -24.16 -22.85
N TYR A 127 8.44 -23.80 -22.57
CA TYR A 127 7.39 -23.74 -23.58
C TYR A 127 7.73 -22.71 -24.66
N LEU A 128 8.12 -21.50 -24.29
CA LEU A 128 8.50 -20.46 -25.26
C LEU A 128 9.66 -20.91 -26.16
N GLU A 129 10.64 -21.60 -25.59
CA GLU A 129 11.77 -22.19 -26.33
C GLU A 129 11.28 -23.29 -27.30
N SER A 130 10.37 -24.15 -26.88
CA SER A 130 9.78 -25.20 -27.73
C SER A 130 8.96 -24.65 -28.90
N GLU A 131 8.39 -23.45 -28.75
CA GLU A 131 7.63 -22.73 -29.77
C GLU A 131 8.50 -21.76 -30.59
N GLU A 132 9.83 -21.84 -30.45
CA GLU A 132 10.81 -20.98 -31.13
C GLU A 132 10.47 -19.47 -30.98
N ALA A 133 10.01 -19.08 -29.78
CA ALA A 133 9.69 -17.70 -29.47
C ALA A 133 10.93 -16.79 -29.62
N PRO A 134 10.73 -15.47 -29.84
CA PRO A 134 11.85 -14.54 -29.85
C PRO A 134 12.71 -14.65 -28.59
N GLN A 135 14.04 -14.65 -28.77
CA GLN A 135 14.98 -14.87 -27.67
C GLN A 135 14.76 -13.91 -26.49
N TYR A 136 14.39 -12.65 -26.76
CA TYR A 136 14.11 -11.69 -25.70
C TYR A 136 12.94 -12.11 -24.80
N GLU A 137 11.90 -12.77 -25.33
CA GLU A 137 10.78 -13.28 -24.52
C GLU A 137 11.25 -14.39 -23.58
N ILE A 138 12.04 -15.32 -24.11
CA ILE A 138 12.63 -16.43 -23.36
C ILE A 138 13.53 -15.88 -22.24
N ASP A 139 14.43 -14.95 -22.59
CA ASP A 139 15.38 -14.37 -21.65
C ASP A 139 14.68 -13.59 -20.54
N THR A 140 13.62 -12.83 -20.85
CA THR A 140 12.79 -12.14 -19.85
C THR A 140 12.17 -13.14 -18.88
N GLN A 141 11.55 -14.22 -19.35
CA GLN A 141 10.93 -15.21 -18.47
C GLN A 141 11.97 -15.97 -17.63
N ARG A 142 13.13 -16.31 -18.22
CA ARG A 142 14.23 -16.94 -17.49
C ARG A 142 14.80 -16.00 -16.41
N LYS A 143 14.91 -14.69 -16.69
CA LYS A 143 15.33 -13.68 -15.70
C LYS A 143 14.33 -13.59 -14.56
N MET A 144 13.03 -13.49 -14.85
CA MET A 144 12.00 -13.47 -13.81
C MET A 144 12.03 -14.74 -12.94
N ALA A 145 12.22 -15.92 -13.54
CA ALA A 145 12.34 -17.18 -12.78
C ALA A 145 13.54 -17.19 -11.83
N ARG A 146 14.69 -16.66 -12.27
CA ARG A 146 15.88 -16.51 -11.39
C ARG A 146 15.65 -15.53 -10.25
N GLN A 147 15.02 -14.39 -10.53
CA GLN A 147 14.73 -13.41 -9.50
C GLN A 147 13.79 -13.99 -8.45
N ARG A 148 12.71 -14.68 -8.87
CA ARG A 148 11.85 -15.44 -7.95
C ARG A 148 12.63 -16.46 -7.12
N PHE A 149 13.55 -17.20 -7.75
CA PHE A 149 14.39 -18.16 -7.04
C PHE A 149 15.30 -17.49 -5.99
N ILE A 150 15.94 -16.36 -6.33
CA ILE A 150 16.78 -15.59 -5.39
C ILE A 150 15.93 -15.05 -4.24
N ASP A 151 14.78 -14.46 -4.53
CA ASP A 151 13.89 -13.86 -3.53
C ASP A 151 13.28 -14.91 -2.59
N ALA A 152 12.90 -16.08 -3.12
CA ALA A 152 12.37 -17.19 -2.31
C ALA A 152 13.43 -17.81 -1.38
N ASN A 153 14.71 -17.63 -1.70
CA ASN A 153 15.86 -18.14 -0.93
C ASN A 153 16.64 -17.00 -0.26
N ARG A 154 15.97 -15.87 0.01
CA ARG A 154 16.58 -14.66 0.56
C ARG A 154 16.92 -14.78 2.04
N ASP A 155 16.07 -15.46 2.79
CA ASP A 155 16.14 -15.57 4.25
C ASP A 155 16.37 -17.03 4.68
N LEU A 156 17.33 -17.70 4.02
CA LEU A 156 17.74 -19.06 4.37
C LEU A 156 18.58 -19.07 5.67
N PRO A 157 18.60 -20.17 6.44
CA PRO A 157 19.55 -20.35 7.54
C PRO A 157 20.99 -20.53 7.01
N PRO A 158 22.04 -20.28 7.82
CA PRO A 158 23.43 -20.28 7.36
C PRO A 158 23.90 -21.58 6.67
N ALA A 159 23.31 -22.73 7.03
CA ALA A 159 23.61 -24.01 6.40
C ALA A 159 23.08 -24.08 4.96
N ASP A 160 21.82 -23.68 4.74
CA ASP A 160 21.17 -23.71 3.43
C ASP A 160 21.61 -22.54 2.52
N LYS A 161 22.05 -21.43 3.14
CA LYS A 161 22.72 -20.33 2.45
C LYS A 161 23.89 -20.86 1.62
N ARG A 162 24.73 -21.73 2.19
CA ARG A 162 25.92 -22.29 1.51
C ARG A 162 25.55 -23.09 0.27
N ASP A 163 24.60 -24.00 0.38
CA ASP A 163 24.24 -24.95 -0.69
C ASP A 163 23.71 -24.25 -1.94
N THR A 164 23.11 -23.08 -1.78
CA THR A 164 22.49 -22.31 -2.88
C THR A 164 23.28 -21.06 -3.28
N LEU A 165 24.28 -20.64 -2.49
CA LEU A 165 25.00 -19.38 -2.68
C LEU A 165 25.61 -19.28 -4.08
N ALA A 166 26.36 -20.30 -4.51
CA ALA A 166 27.05 -20.25 -5.80
C ALA A 166 26.07 -20.11 -6.98
N LEU A 167 24.93 -20.82 -6.92
CA LEU A 167 23.86 -20.72 -7.91
C LEU A 167 23.25 -19.31 -7.89
N ARG A 168 22.77 -18.87 -6.73
CA ARG A 168 22.13 -17.55 -6.55
C ARG A 168 23.04 -16.40 -6.97
N LEU A 169 24.31 -16.44 -6.58
CA LEU A 169 25.29 -15.40 -6.90
C LEU A 169 25.63 -15.40 -8.39
N SER A 170 25.81 -16.57 -9.02
CA SER A 170 26.05 -16.66 -10.46
C SER A 170 24.86 -16.17 -11.28
N ASP A 171 23.63 -16.48 -10.86
CA ASP A 171 22.40 -16.04 -11.51
C ASP A 171 22.15 -14.54 -11.32
N PHE A 172 22.43 -14.02 -10.12
CA PHE A 172 22.40 -12.59 -9.84
C PHE A 172 23.37 -11.82 -10.76
N ILE A 173 24.64 -12.24 -10.78
CA ILE A 173 25.68 -11.60 -11.62
C ILE A 173 25.31 -11.69 -13.11
N ARG A 174 24.74 -12.81 -13.54
CA ARG A 174 24.30 -13.00 -14.93
C ARG A 174 23.25 -11.97 -15.36
N ASP A 175 22.36 -11.57 -14.45
CA ASP A 175 21.23 -10.68 -14.71
C ASP A 175 21.54 -9.19 -14.57
N LEU A 176 22.73 -8.86 -14.07
CA LEU A 176 23.27 -7.51 -14.06
C LEU A 176 23.40 -6.96 -15.49
N ASP A 177 23.17 -5.66 -15.62
CA ASP A 177 23.31 -4.97 -16.90
C ASP A 177 24.80 -4.80 -17.30
N GLY A 178 25.04 -4.28 -18.51
CA GLY A 178 26.40 -4.05 -18.99
C GLY A 178 27.19 -3.07 -18.12
N TYR A 179 26.54 -2.03 -17.61
CA TYR A 179 27.19 -1.02 -16.77
C TYR A 179 27.64 -1.60 -15.42
N GLU A 180 26.81 -2.45 -14.82
CA GLU A 180 27.11 -3.17 -13.59
C GLU A 180 28.20 -4.21 -13.81
N LYS A 181 28.16 -4.98 -14.92
CA LYS A 181 29.20 -5.96 -15.24
C LYS A 181 30.55 -5.33 -15.54
N ASP A 182 30.59 -4.15 -16.16
CA ASP A 182 31.84 -3.39 -16.38
C ASP A 182 32.53 -3.05 -15.04
N MET A 183 31.82 -3.08 -13.91
CA MET A 183 32.43 -2.85 -12.60
C MET A 183 33.42 -3.95 -12.20
N PHE A 184 33.36 -5.15 -12.80
CA PHE A 184 34.35 -6.21 -12.59
C PHE A 184 35.77 -5.80 -13.02
N GLU A 185 35.92 -4.82 -13.92
CA GLU A 185 37.23 -4.27 -14.29
C GLU A 185 37.93 -3.62 -13.08
N ASN A 186 37.17 -3.03 -12.14
CA ASN A 186 37.73 -2.36 -10.97
C ASN A 186 38.29 -3.33 -9.92
N VAL A 187 37.87 -4.60 -9.95
CA VAL A 187 38.34 -5.65 -9.05
C VAL A 187 39.21 -6.69 -9.79
N GLU A 188 39.56 -6.41 -11.05
CA GLU A 188 40.38 -7.27 -11.92
C GLU A 188 39.80 -8.69 -12.14
N ARG A 189 38.45 -8.82 -12.15
CA ARG A 189 37.74 -10.11 -12.24
C ARG A 189 36.67 -10.19 -13.33
N THR A 190 37.00 -9.72 -14.52
CA THR A 190 36.09 -9.81 -15.69
C THR A 190 35.73 -11.25 -16.07
N ASP A 191 36.51 -12.24 -15.63
CA ASP A 191 36.22 -13.67 -15.76
C ASP A 191 34.95 -14.11 -15.02
N LEU A 192 34.52 -13.38 -13.98
CA LEU A 192 33.34 -13.72 -13.17
C LEU A 192 32.01 -13.27 -13.79
N ALA A 193 32.03 -12.45 -14.85
CA ALA A 193 30.83 -11.79 -15.38
C ALA A 193 29.76 -12.77 -15.94
N ASN A 194 30.16 -13.98 -16.33
CA ASN A 194 29.27 -15.01 -16.89
C ASN A 194 29.77 -16.44 -16.56
N VAL A 195 29.83 -16.76 -15.27
CA VAL A 195 30.21 -18.10 -14.80
C VAL A 195 28.99 -18.96 -14.49
N THR A 196 29.15 -20.29 -14.55
CA THR A 196 28.14 -21.24 -14.05
C THR A 196 28.18 -21.34 -12.53
N ALA A 197 27.15 -21.91 -11.91
CA ALA A 197 27.13 -22.20 -10.49
C ALA A 197 28.33 -23.07 -10.06
N GLU A 198 28.68 -24.10 -10.84
CA GLU A 198 29.84 -24.96 -10.57
C GLU A 198 31.18 -24.20 -10.62
N GLN A 199 31.31 -23.25 -11.55
CA GLN A 199 32.49 -22.40 -11.64
C GLN A 199 32.54 -21.40 -10.49
N MET A 200 31.39 -20.82 -10.12
CA MET A 200 31.28 -19.92 -8.97
C MET A 200 31.69 -20.64 -7.67
N GLU A 201 31.25 -21.87 -7.47
CA GLU A 201 31.63 -22.70 -6.30
C GLU A 201 33.15 -22.88 -6.21
N GLN A 202 33.82 -23.15 -7.34
CA GLN A 202 35.28 -23.27 -7.38
C GLN A 202 35.98 -21.95 -7.01
N HIS A 203 35.42 -20.83 -7.46
CA HIS A 203 35.92 -19.49 -7.16
C HIS A 203 35.75 -19.09 -5.69
N LEU A 204 34.61 -19.45 -5.07
CA LEU A 204 34.35 -19.21 -3.65
C LEU A 204 35.29 -20.00 -2.72
N GLY A 205 35.98 -21.02 -3.24
CA GLY A 205 37.05 -21.73 -2.54
C GLY A 205 38.35 -20.94 -2.35
N ASP A 206 38.51 -19.80 -3.04
CA ASP A 206 39.69 -18.92 -2.95
C ASP A 206 39.38 -17.62 -2.17
N PRO A 207 40.01 -17.39 -1.01
CA PRO A 207 39.86 -16.17 -0.22
C PRO A 207 39.98 -14.85 -0.99
N ALA A 208 40.93 -14.77 -1.92
CA ALA A 208 41.16 -13.54 -2.68
C ALA A 208 39.98 -13.26 -3.61
N THR A 209 39.44 -14.31 -4.22
CA THR A 209 38.24 -14.22 -5.06
C THR A 209 37.01 -13.78 -4.26
N VAL A 210 36.81 -14.31 -3.05
CA VAL A 210 35.69 -13.91 -2.19
C VAL A 210 35.78 -12.42 -1.83
N GLN A 211 36.97 -11.93 -1.48
CA GLN A 211 37.17 -10.50 -1.20
C GLN A 211 36.88 -9.62 -2.43
N GLN A 212 37.36 -10.03 -3.61
CA GLN A 212 37.08 -9.31 -4.87
C GLN A 212 35.59 -9.29 -5.21
N LEU A 213 34.85 -10.36 -4.90
CA LEU A 213 33.40 -10.42 -5.05
C LEU A 213 32.70 -9.45 -4.08
N ILE A 214 33.12 -9.40 -2.81
CA ILE A 214 32.60 -8.43 -1.83
C ILE A 214 32.85 -7.00 -2.30
N ASP A 215 34.06 -6.69 -2.77
CA ASP A 215 34.40 -5.36 -3.29
C ASP A 215 33.58 -5.00 -4.53
N PHE A 216 33.36 -5.97 -5.42
CA PHE A 216 32.49 -5.82 -6.60
C PHE A 216 31.05 -5.52 -6.18
N LEU A 217 30.48 -6.29 -5.25
CA LEU A 217 29.11 -6.09 -4.78
C LEU A 217 28.95 -4.74 -4.07
N ALA A 218 29.97 -4.28 -3.34
CA ALA A 218 29.98 -2.93 -2.76
C ALA A 218 29.98 -1.83 -3.84
N LEU A 219 30.67 -2.03 -4.96
CA LEU A 219 30.62 -1.13 -6.12
C LEU A 219 29.23 -1.12 -6.75
N VAL A 220 28.62 -2.29 -6.97
CA VAL A 220 27.25 -2.41 -7.51
C VAL A 220 26.29 -1.68 -6.58
N GLN A 221 26.32 -1.95 -5.28
CA GLN A 221 25.49 -1.29 -4.27
C GLN A 221 25.64 0.24 -4.32
N GLY A 222 26.87 0.75 -4.39
CA GLY A 222 27.14 2.19 -4.33
C GLY A 222 26.90 2.95 -5.63
N LYS A 223 26.88 2.28 -6.79
CA LYS A 223 26.88 2.94 -8.11
C LYS A 223 25.68 2.60 -8.98
N THR A 224 24.96 1.51 -8.74
CA THR A 224 23.77 1.18 -9.54
C THR A 224 22.58 2.06 -9.18
N ALA A 225 21.74 2.36 -10.17
CA ALA A 225 20.43 2.99 -9.98
C ALA A 225 19.33 1.93 -9.71
N ASP A 226 19.54 0.68 -10.11
CA ASP A 226 18.57 -0.41 -10.01
C ASP A 226 18.39 -0.85 -8.55
N VAL A 227 17.14 -0.83 -8.07
CA VAL A 227 16.82 -1.11 -6.67
C VAL A 227 17.04 -2.60 -6.35
N TYR A 228 16.73 -3.49 -7.28
CA TYR A 228 16.90 -4.94 -7.12
C TYR A 228 18.39 -5.29 -7.00
N SER A 229 19.22 -4.78 -7.93
CA SER A 229 20.68 -4.96 -7.91
C SER A 229 21.30 -4.38 -6.65
N ARG A 230 20.89 -3.17 -6.22
CA ARG A 230 21.42 -2.54 -5.00
C ARG A 230 21.11 -3.37 -3.74
N SER A 231 19.86 -3.81 -3.60
CA SER A 231 19.39 -4.59 -2.46
C SER A 231 20.09 -5.95 -2.39
N ASN A 232 20.13 -6.67 -3.51
CA ASN A 232 20.75 -8.00 -3.57
C ASN A 232 22.27 -7.94 -3.45
N ALA A 233 22.94 -6.91 -4.00
CA ALA A 233 24.38 -6.74 -3.83
C ALA A 233 24.76 -6.54 -2.36
N TRP A 234 23.98 -5.76 -1.61
CA TRP A 234 24.17 -5.62 -0.16
C TRP A 234 23.96 -6.95 0.57
N ARG A 235 22.88 -7.67 0.25
CA ARG A 235 22.57 -8.98 0.87
C ARG A 235 23.65 -10.01 0.62
N PHE A 236 24.05 -10.22 -0.63
CA PHE A 236 25.14 -11.15 -0.97
C PHE A 236 26.46 -10.73 -0.32
N SER A 237 26.72 -9.43 -0.15
CA SER A 237 27.89 -8.97 0.60
C SER A 237 27.85 -9.42 2.05
N GLN A 238 26.71 -9.29 2.72
CA GLN A 238 26.55 -9.75 4.11
C GLN A 238 26.67 -11.27 4.22
N GLU A 239 26.03 -11.99 3.31
CA GLU A 239 26.07 -13.45 3.27
C GLU A 239 27.48 -13.99 3.01
N LEU A 240 28.25 -13.37 2.10
CA LEU A 240 29.65 -13.72 1.90
C LEU A 240 30.49 -13.44 3.15
N MET A 241 30.27 -12.31 3.84
CA MET A 241 30.97 -12.00 5.09
C MET A 241 30.60 -12.94 6.23
N GLU A 242 29.36 -13.42 6.28
CA GLU A 242 28.86 -14.37 7.27
C GLU A 242 29.44 -15.78 7.05
N LEU A 243 29.42 -16.25 5.81
CA LEU A 243 29.88 -17.59 5.45
C LEU A 243 31.40 -17.70 5.38
N TYR A 244 32.08 -16.60 5.06
CA TYR A 244 33.53 -16.50 4.97
C TYR A 244 34.06 -15.37 5.87
N PRO A 245 34.05 -15.56 7.20
CA PRO A 245 34.41 -14.51 8.14
C PRO A 245 35.86 -14.05 7.97
N LEU A 246 36.05 -12.73 7.96
CA LEU A 246 37.36 -12.08 7.95
C LEU A 246 38.07 -12.35 9.27
N ARG A 247 39.21 -13.03 9.23
CA ARG A 247 40.12 -13.18 10.38
C ARG A 247 41.41 -12.43 10.12
N TYR A 248 42.01 -11.90 11.18
CA TYR A 248 43.36 -11.37 11.10
C TYR A 248 44.35 -12.53 10.99
N VAL A 249 45.07 -12.59 9.87
CA VAL A 249 46.17 -13.54 9.68
C VAL A 249 47.47 -12.74 9.69
N TYR A 250 48.38 -13.11 10.59
CA TYR A 250 49.60 -12.36 10.86
C TYR A 250 50.78 -13.30 11.10
N HIS A 251 51.97 -12.85 10.74
CA HIS A 251 53.24 -13.56 10.83
C HIS A 251 54.27 -12.74 11.62
N GLU A 252 55.40 -13.34 11.98
CA GLU A 252 56.54 -12.58 12.51
C GLU A 252 56.99 -11.51 11.49
N ASP A 253 57.45 -10.39 12.00
CA ASP A 253 57.83 -9.16 11.29
C ASP A 253 56.67 -8.36 10.64
N ASP A 254 55.42 -8.82 10.74
CA ASP A 254 54.28 -8.02 10.27
C ASP A 254 54.12 -6.73 11.08
N VAL A 255 53.80 -5.65 10.37
CA VAL A 255 53.57 -4.34 10.97
C VAL A 255 52.12 -4.21 11.42
N VAL A 256 51.95 -3.82 12.68
CA VAL A 256 50.65 -3.61 13.33
C VAL A 256 50.59 -2.27 14.05
N TYR A 257 49.39 -1.73 14.17
CA TYR A 257 49.11 -0.46 14.82
C TYR A 257 48.21 -0.69 16.03
N ILE A 258 48.71 -0.34 17.22
CA ILE A 258 47.97 -0.50 18.48
C ILE A 258 47.75 0.90 19.05
N GLY A 259 46.50 1.39 19.00
CA GLY A 259 46.21 2.80 19.22
C GLY A 259 46.86 3.66 18.12
N ALA A 260 47.66 4.65 18.52
CA ALA A 260 48.40 5.53 17.58
C ALA A 260 49.82 5.03 17.26
N ASP A 261 50.28 3.97 17.94
CA ASP A 261 51.67 3.53 17.89
C ASP A 261 51.87 2.36 16.92
N LYS A 262 52.99 2.36 16.20
CA LYS A 262 53.42 1.30 15.27
C LYS A 262 54.27 0.26 16.00
N TYR A 263 53.99 -1.02 15.74
CA TYR A 263 54.74 -2.17 16.24
C TYR A 263 55.04 -3.16 15.11
N GLU A 264 56.01 -4.04 15.35
CA GLU A 264 56.30 -5.24 14.56
C GLU A 264 56.05 -6.47 15.42
N ILE A 265 55.44 -7.52 14.87
CA ILE A 265 55.24 -8.79 15.59
C ILE A 265 56.61 -9.47 15.72
N ALA A 266 57.11 -9.61 16.94
CA ALA A 266 58.41 -10.19 17.23
C ALA A 266 58.37 -11.71 17.39
N ALA A 267 57.28 -12.23 17.96
CA ALA A 267 57.00 -13.65 18.16
C ALA A 267 55.55 -13.83 18.59
N PHE A 268 54.98 -15.02 18.40
CA PHE A 268 53.69 -15.39 18.96
C PHE A 268 53.61 -16.89 19.25
N ASP A 269 52.77 -17.26 20.21
CA ASP A 269 52.42 -18.65 20.51
C ASP A 269 50.90 -18.80 20.68
N GLU A 270 50.45 -19.93 21.25
CA GLU A 270 49.03 -20.21 21.47
C GLU A 270 48.36 -19.23 22.45
N ASN A 271 49.12 -18.58 23.34
CA ASN A 271 48.61 -17.77 24.44
C ASN A 271 48.88 -16.28 24.27
N ALA A 272 50.01 -15.89 23.64
CA ALA A 272 50.46 -14.51 23.61
C ALA A 272 51.13 -14.09 22.30
N VAL A 273 51.07 -12.77 22.03
CA VAL A 273 51.74 -12.10 20.92
C VAL A 273 52.70 -11.05 21.49
N SER A 274 53.98 -11.19 21.15
CA SER A 274 55.03 -10.26 21.50
C SER A 274 55.24 -9.23 20.40
N LEU A 275 55.10 -7.96 20.74
CA LEU A 275 55.24 -6.82 19.85
C LEU A 275 56.52 -6.04 20.17
N ARG A 276 57.26 -5.65 19.13
CA ARG A 276 58.44 -4.80 19.22
C ARG A 276 58.14 -3.42 18.64
N ASN A 277 58.44 -2.37 19.40
CA ASN A 277 58.39 -1.02 18.85
C ASN A 277 59.66 -0.78 18.00
N PRO A 278 59.57 -0.52 16.69
CA PRO A 278 60.74 -0.33 15.84
C PRO A 278 61.53 0.94 16.16
N ASP A 279 60.87 1.99 16.68
CA ASP A 279 61.53 3.23 17.12
C ASP A 279 62.20 3.08 18.49
N PHE A 280 61.72 2.15 19.31
CA PHE A 280 62.22 1.86 20.65
C PHE A 280 62.37 0.35 20.91
N PRO A 281 63.38 -0.33 20.31
CA PRO A 281 63.47 -1.80 20.31
C PRO A 281 63.63 -2.46 21.68
N LEU A 282 64.01 -1.68 22.71
CA LEU A 282 64.14 -2.12 24.09
C LEU A 282 62.79 -2.19 24.83
N PHE A 283 61.74 -1.61 24.27
CA PHE A 283 60.41 -1.52 24.85
C PHE A 283 59.43 -2.31 23.98
N GLY A 284 59.34 -3.61 24.27
CA GLY A 284 58.32 -4.49 23.70
C GLY A 284 57.05 -4.51 24.54
N LYS A 285 55.95 -4.95 23.94
CA LYS A 285 54.67 -5.17 24.60
C LYS A 285 54.20 -6.59 24.33
N GLU A 286 53.77 -7.29 25.36
CA GLU A 286 53.17 -8.61 25.23
C GLU A 286 51.67 -8.49 25.48
N LEU A 287 50.88 -9.10 24.61
CA LEU A 287 49.42 -9.12 24.68
C LEU A 287 48.95 -10.57 24.63
N SER A 288 47.83 -10.86 25.31
CA SER A 288 47.15 -12.13 25.05
C SER A 288 46.66 -12.17 23.61
N ARG A 289 46.45 -13.37 23.06
CA ARG A 289 45.99 -13.51 21.67
C ARG A 289 44.64 -12.81 21.43
N ALA A 290 43.70 -12.99 22.36
CA ALA A 290 42.40 -12.33 22.34
C ALA A 290 42.52 -10.79 22.39
N ASP A 291 43.29 -10.26 23.34
CA ASP A 291 43.49 -8.80 23.48
C ASP A 291 44.19 -8.20 22.25
N PHE A 292 45.10 -8.96 21.63
CA PHE A 292 45.80 -8.53 20.42
C PHE A 292 44.85 -8.43 19.24
N GLU A 293 44.01 -9.45 19.02
CA GLU A 293 43.04 -9.46 17.93
C GLU A 293 41.94 -8.41 18.11
N GLU A 294 41.50 -8.14 19.35
CA GLU A 294 40.63 -7.01 19.66
C GLU A 294 41.30 -5.68 19.29
N LYS A 295 42.59 -5.53 19.60
CA LYS A 295 43.35 -4.32 19.28
C LYS A 295 43.63 -4.12 17.80
N LEU A 296 43.72 -5.20 17.02
CA LEU A 296 43.80 -5.08 15.57
C LEU A 296 42.51 -4.46 15.00
N LYS A 297 41.34 -4.79 15.56
CA LYS A 297 40.04 -4.24 15.16
C LYS A 297 39.88 -2.74 15.47
N GLU A 298 40.54 -2.24 16.53
CA GLU A 298 40.44 -0.84 16.95
C GLU A 298 41.03 0.15 15.92
N ASN A 299 41.95 -0.30 15.05
CA ASN A 299 42.64 0.57 14.09
C ASN A 299 42.54 0.06 12.64
N PRO A 300 41.84 0.78 11.74
CA PRO A 300 41.70 0.42 10.32
C PRO A 300 43.04 0.29 9.57
N ALA A 301 44.12 0.87 10.08
CA ALA A 301 45.46 0.70 9.51
C ALA A 301 45.99 -0.74 9.62
N ASN A 302 45.28 -1.63 10.32
CA ASN A 302 45.56 -3.06 10.38
C ASN A 302 44.76 -3.88 9.37
N ASP A 303 43.88 -3.27 8.58
CA ASP A 303 42.97 -4.00 7.67
C ASP A 303 43.73 -4.79 6.58
N HIS A 304 45.00 -4.48 6.32
CA HIS A 304 45.88 -5.26 5.43
C HIS A 304 46.16 -6.69 5.93
N LEU A 305 45.84 -6.98 7.20
CA LEU A 305 45.99 -8.31 7.81
C LEU A 305 44.69 -9.12 7.79
N LYS A 306 43.57 -8.53 7.35
CA LYS A 306 42.30 -9.26 7.23
C LYS A 306 42.37 -10.22 6.04
N VAL A 307 42.14 -11.50 6.31
CA VAL A 307 42.03 -12.54 5.29
C VAL A 307 40.73 -13.28 5.50
N VAL A 308 40.04 -13.56 4.40
CA VAL A 308 38.86 -14.42 4.37
C VAL A 308 39.30 -15.86 4.63
N VAL A 309 38.84 -16.50 5.71
CA VAL A 309 39.24 -17.88 6.03
C VAL A 309 38.25 -18.85 5.39
N THR A 310 38.72 -19.64 4.40
CA THR A 310 37.96 -20.76 3.84
C THR A 310 38.14 -22.03 4.69
N GLU A 311 37.27 -23.04 4.53
CA GLU A 311 37.33 -24.30 5.30
C GLU A 311 38.68 -25.04 5.22
N LYS A 312 39.52 -24.75 4.21
CA LYS A 312 40.88 -25.30 4.12
C LYS A 312 41.85 -24.69 5.14
N GLN A 313 41.56 -23.51 5.68
CA GLN A 313 42.39 -22.79 6.65
C GLN A 313 41.84 -22.89 8.09
N SER A 314 40.57 -23.23 8.30
CA SER A 314 39.96 -23.39 9.63
C SER A 314 40.56 -24.52 10.47
N VAL A 315 41.29 -25.46 9.86
CA VAL A 315 41.97 -26.57 10.54
C VAL A 315 43.20 -26.11 11.37
N GLN A 316 43.62 -24.84 11.29
CA GLN A 316 44.86 -24.35 11.93
C GLN A 316 44.69 -23.28 13.02
N ILE A 317 43.47 -22.94 13.45
CA ILE A 317 43.25 -21.93 14.51
C ILE A 317 42.36 -22.53 15.63
N PRO A 318 42.79 -22.52 16.91
CA PRO A 318 41.93 -22.93 18.01
C PRO A 318 40.74 -21.96 18.15
N SER A 319 39.53 -22.49 18.27
CA SER A 319 38.28 -21.73 18.44
C SER A 319 38.18 -21.10 19.83
N GLU A 320 37.82 -19.81 19.92
CA GLU A 320 37.31 -19.22 21.16
C GLU A 320 35.95 -19.84 21.52
N GLU A 321 35.80 -20.30 22.76
CA GLU A 321 34.55 -20.86 23.28
C GLU A 321 33.44 -19.80 23.28
N LYS A 322 32.40 -19.99 22.46
CA LYS A 322 31.16 -19.21 22.55
C LYS A 322 30.47 -19.52 23.88
N SER A 323 29.92 -18.51 24.55
CA SER A 323 29.11 -18.72 25.75
C SER A 323 27.82 -19.47 25.40
N ASP A 324 27.44 -20.46 26.21
CA ASP A 324 26.19 -21.19 26.04
C ASP A 324 24.97 -20.26 26.02
N GLY A 325 23.98 -20.55 25.18
CA GLY A 325 22.76 -19.77 25.05
C GLY A 325 21.72 -20.46 24.16
N ILE A 326 20.46 -20.07 24.28
CA ILE A 326 19.35 -20.66 23.51
C ILE A 326 18.46 -19.57 22.92
N LYS A 327 18.08 -19.75 21.66
CA LYS A 327 17.09 -18.94 20.93
C LYS A 327 15.98 -19.84 20.42
N PHE A 328 14.77 -19.32 20.42
CA PHE A 328 13.58 -19.99 19.94
C PHE A 328 12.76 -19.00 19.12
N SER A 329 12.19 -19.47 18.02
CA SER A 329 11.24 -18.71 17.21
C SER A 329 10.16 -19.63 16.66
N ILE A 330 9.00 -19.04 16.45
CA ILE A 330 7.88 -19.65 15.74
C ILE A 330 7.90 -19.13 14.32
N GLY A 331 7.91 -20.05 13.36
CA GLY A 331 7.77 -19.75 11.94
C GLY A 331 6.30 -19.63 11.55
N PHE A 332 5.91 -20.30 10.47
CA PHE A 332 4.51 -20.37 10.06
C PHE A 332 3.68 -21.14 11.10
N SER A 333 2.55 -20.59 11.54
CA SER A 333 1.56 -21.29 12.36
C SER A 333 0.17 -21.16 11.78
N GLU A 334 -0.60 -22.24 11.81
CA GLU A 334 -2.04 -22.26 11.51
C GLU A 334 -2.89 -21.78 12.72
N HIS A 335 -2.29 -21.55 13.91
CA HIS A 335 -3.03 -21.15 15.12
C HIS A 335 -3.10 -19.62 15.30
N PRO A 336 -4.29 -18.99 15.44
CA PRO A 336 -4.47 -17.53 15.51
C PRO A 336 -3.85 -16.82 16.74
N ALA A 337 -3.16 -17.57 17.60
CA ALA A 337 -2.36 -16.98 18.68
C ALA A 337 -1.09 -16.31 18.13
N PHE A 338 -0.61 -16.74 16.96
CA PHE A 338 0.67 -16.31 16.39
C PHE A 338 0.54 -15.38 15.19
N TYR A 339 -0.67 -15.00 14.80
CA TYR A 339 -0.94 -14.03 13.74
C TYR A 339 -2.24 -13.26 14.01
N ASP A 340 -2.36 -12.03 13.50
CA ASP A 340 -3.63 -11.29 13.53
C ASP A 340 -4.55 -11.68 12.35
N ARG A 341 -5.77 -11.11 12.32
CA ARG A 341 -6.75 -11.38 11.25
C ARG A 341 -6.30 -10.89 9.86
N GLN A 342 -5.23 -10.09 9.77
CA GLN A 342 -4.60 -9.64 8.54
C GLN A 342 -3.36 -10.48 8.19
N PHE A 343 -3.11 -11.56 8.93
CA PHE A 343 -1.93 -12.43 8.83
C PHE A 343 -0.60 -11.74 9.16
N ASN A 344 -0.60 -10.68 9.98
CA ASN A 344 0.63 -10.15 10.53
C ASN A 344 1.12 -11.03 11.70
N ASP A 345 2.40 -11.34 11.72
CA ASP A 345 3.03 -12.13 12.78
C ASP A 345 2.80 -11.50 14.16
N ARG A 346 2.44 -12.33 15.14
CA ARG A 346 2.29 -11.95 16.54
C ARG A 346 3.02 -12.97 17.40
N TYR A 347 3.81 -12.49 18.36
CA TYR A 347 4.42 -13.35 19.37
C TYR A 347 5.26 -14.50 18.79
N THR A 348 5.96 -14.26 17.67
CA THR A 348 6.82 -15.25 16.98
C THR A 348 8.23 -15.33 17.56
N ASP A 349 8.73 -14.23 18.15
CA ASP A 349 9.98 -14.18 18.90
C ASP A 349 9.71 -14.36 20.41
N LEU A 350 9.79 -15.59 20.89
CA LEU A 350 9.57 -15.94 22.31
C LEU A 350 10.85 -16.46 22.95
N SER A 351 10.97 -16.33 24.28
CA SER A 351 11.94 -17.12 25.00
C SER A 351 11.62 -18.61 24.83
N PHE A 352 12.63 -19.48 24.85
CA PHE A 352 12.41 -20.93 24.75
C PHE A 352 11.47 -21.44 25.85
N ALA A 353 11.62 -20.93 27.08
CA ALA A 353 10.75 -21.29 28.20
C ALA A 353 9.27 -20.95 27.93
N LEU A 354 9.02 -19.74 27.43
CA LEU A 354 7.66 -19.28 27.11
C LEU A 354 7.08 -20.04 25.91
N GLY A 355 7.86 -20.26 24.86
CA GLY A 355 7.46 -21.05 23.71
C GLY A 355 7.06 -22.47 24.08
N ASN A 356 7.91 -23.17 24.85
CA ASN A 356 7.63 -24.51 25.35
C ASN A 356 6.33 -24.56 26.17
N TYR A 357 6.15 -23.60 27.09
CA TYR A 357 4.98 -23.55 27.96
C TYR A 357 3.69 -23.22 27.18
N LEU A 358 3.72 -22.20 26.32
CA LEU A 358 2.57 -21.76 25.54
C LEU A 358 2.09 -22.85 24.58
N LEU A 359 2.99 -23.49 23.83
CA LEU A 359 2.63 -24.57 22.91
C LEU A 359 1.99 -25.74 23.66
N GLY A 360 2.50 -26.10 24.85
CA GLY A 360 1.89 -27.15 25.67
C GLY A 360 0.48 -26.80 26.17
N VAL A 361 0.24 -25.53 26.55
CA VAL A 361 -1.10 -25.06 26.95
C VAL A 361 -2.08 -25.08 25.78
N LEU A 362 -1.65 -24.60 24.60
CA LEU A 362 -2.47 -24.60 23.39
C LEU A 362 -2.77 -26.02 22.92
N ASP A 363 -1.79 -26.93 22.96
CA ASP A 363 -1.97 -28.34 22.61
C ASP A 363 -3.00 -29.03 23.50
N GLU A 364 -2.84 -28.96 24.82
CA GLU A 364 -3.77 -29.60 25.76
C GLU A 364 -5.20 -29.05 25.62
N LYS A 365 -5.33 -27.76 25.32
CA LYS A 365 -6.63 -27.12 25.11
C LYS A 365 -7.27 -27.62 23.81
N GLN A 366 -6.57 -27.50 22.69
CA GLN A 366 -7.08 -27.92 21.38
C GLN A 366 -7.38 -29.43 21.35
N HIS A 367 -6.53 -30.25 21.99
CA HIS A 367 -6.75 -31.68 22.11
C HIS A 367 -8.07 -32.00 22.84
N ARG A 368 -8.34 -31.33 23.98
CA ARG A 368 -9.59 -31.51 24.73
C ARG A 368 -10.82 -31.06 23.93
N GLU A 369 -10.72 -29.97 23.19
CA GLU A 369 -11.81 -29.46 22.35
C GLU A 369 -12.14 -30.44 21.22
N ARG A 370 -11.13 -31.09 20.63
CA ARG A 370 -11.30 -32.14 19.61
C ARG A 370 -11.91 -33.44 20.16
N GLU A 371 -11.64 -33.79 21.41
CA GLU A 371 -12.27 -34.95 22.07
C GLU A 371 -13.75 -34.68 22.48
N SER A 372 -14.20 -33.42 22.42
CA SER A 372 -15.57 -33.04 22.71
C SER A 372 -16.53 -33.35 21.54
N LYS A 373 -17.85 -33.41 21.82
CA LYS A 373 -18.88 -33.76 20.82
C LYS A 373 -19.17 -32.65 19.80
N ASP A 374 -18.49 -31.51 19.90
CA ASP A 374 -18.86 -30.28 19.21
C ASP A 374 -18.11 -30.06 17.87
N ASN A 375 -17.42 -31.09 17.37
CA ASN A 375 -16.81 -31.12 16.03
C ASN A 375 -15.88 -29.92 15.74
N VAL A 376 -15.05 -29.56 16.73
CA VAL A 376 -14.15 -28.41 16.71
C VAL A 376 -12.87 -28.75 15.91
N GLY A 377 -12.92 -28.60 14.58
CA GLY A 377 -11.73 -28.50 13.71
C GLY A 377 -10.71 -29.66 13.70
N TRP A 378 -9.55 -29.39 13.06
CA TRP A 378 -8.36 -30.27 12.98
C TRP A 378 -7.21 -29.73 13.86
N TYR A 379 -6.05 -30.39 13.90
CA TYR A 379 -4.84 -29.86 14.55
C TYR A 379 -4.26 -28.66 13.77
N HIS A 380 -3.58 -27.75 14.44
CA HIS A 380 -2.95 -26.58 13.82
C HIS A 380 -1.44 -26.78 13.69
N LYS A 381 -0.93 -26.83 12.46
CA LYS A 381 0.50 -27.00 12.19
C LYS A 381 1.26 -25.73 12.54
N THR A 382 2.33 -25.87 13.31
CA THR A 382 3.18 -24.77 13.75
C THR A 382 4.64 -25.15 13.57
N ASP A 383 5.32 -24.47 12.64
CA ASP A 383 6.75 -24.64 12.40
C ASP A 383 7.54 -23.85 13.46
N PHE A 384 8.67 -24.40 13.92
CA PHE A 384 9.51 -23.77 14.93
C PHE A 384 11.00 -24.05 14.70
N GLU A 385 11.82 -23.14 15.23
CA GLU A 385 13.28 -23.23 15.19
C GLU A 385 13.87 -23.06 16.60
N ILE A 386 14.89 -23.86 16.92
CA ILE A 386 15.71 -23.73 18.12
C ILE A 386 17.17 -23.65 17.70
N THR A 387 17.85 -22.58 18.11
CA THR A 387 19.31 -22.46 18.01
C THR A 387 19.90 -22.45 19.42
N ALA A 388 20.72 -23.46 19.75
CA ALA A 388 21.34 -23.64 21.06
C ALA A 388 22.87 -23.73 20.94
N THR A 389 23.59 -22.90 21.69
CA THR A 389 25.04 -23.02 21.87
C THR A 389 25.32 -23.88 23.10
N ILE A 390 25.98 -25.03 22.92
CA ILE A 390 26.27 -26.01 23.98
C ILE A 390 27.77 -26.33 23.96
N GLY A 391 28.49 -25.96 25.01
CA GLY A 391 29.93 -26.19 25.10
C GLY A 391 30.73 -25.42 24.04
N GLY A 392 30.22 -24.25 23.61
CA GLY A 392 30.83 -23.42 22.58
C GLY A 392 30.54 -23.82 21.13
N GLU A 393 29.77 -24.90 20.90
CA GLU A 393 29.31 -25.32 19.58
C GLU A 393 27.84 -24.94 19.38
N ASP A 394 27.51 -24.38 18.21
CA ASP A 394 26.13 -24.06 17.86
C ASP A 394 25.43 -25.31 17.29
N PHE A 395 24.28 -25.62 17.85
CA PHE A 395 23.37 -26.67 17.42
C PHE A 395 22.04 -26.05 17.03
N HIS A 396 21.53 -26.43 15.87
CA HIS A 396 20.30 -25.89 15.32
C HIS A 396 19.32 -27.03 15.05
N TYR A 397 18.06 -26.81 15.41
CA TYR A 397 16.98 -27.78 15.33
C TYR A 397 15.73 -27.10 14.77
N GLU A 398 15.20 -27.64 13.70
CA GLU A 398 13.91 -27.25 13.13
C GLU A 398 12.90 -28.37 13.29
N GLY A 399 11.65 -28.01 13.54
CA GLY A 399 10.56 -28.98 13.67
C GLY A 399 9.21 -28.38 13.35
N ARG A 400 8.22 -29.28 13.24
CA ARG A 400 6.81 -28.92 13.15
C ARG A 400 6.08 -29.52 14.33
N PHE A 401 5.45 -28.65 15.10
CA PHE A 401 4.61 -28.98 16.23
C PHE A 401 3.13 -28.91 15.81
N ASP A 402 2.37 -29.99 16.00
CA ASP A 402 0.96 -30.07 15.62
C ASP A 402 0.06 -29.77 16.84
N ILE A 403 -0.35 -28.51 17.00
CA ILE A 403 -1.14 -28.08 18.16
C ILE A 403 -2.49 -28.80 18.16
N GLY A 404 -2.72 -29.59 19.21
CA GLY A 404 -3.92 -30.38 19.45
C GLY A 404 -3.76 -31.87 19.22
N ASP A 405 -2.56 -32.36 18.92
CA ASP A 405 -2.27 -33.80 18.78
C ASP A 405 -2.18 -34.53 20.14
N GLY A 406 -1.99 -33.78 21.23
CA GLY A 406 -1.92 -34.31 22.59
C GLY A 406 -0.54 -34.85 22.98
N GLU A 407 0.51 -34.52 22.23
CA GLU A 407 1.89 -34.91 22.56
C GLU A 407 2.49 -34.11 23.73
N GLY A 408 1.85 -33.03 24.16
CA GLY A 408 2.24 -32.24 25.33
C GLY A 408 3.00 -30.98 24.99
N ASP A 409 4.07 -30.67 25.72
CA ASP A 409 4.90 -29.48 25.45
C ASP A 409 5.97 -29.73 24.37
N LEU A 410 6.63 -28.66 23.95
CA LEU A 410 7.64 -28.71 22.89
C LEU A 410 8.79 -29.69 23.21
N ILE A 411 9.25 -29.72 24.46
CA ILE A 411 10.28 -30.68 24.91
C ILE A 411 9.77 -32.11 24.78
N SER A 412 8.52 -32.38 25.15
CA SER A 412 7.90 -33.71 25.03
C SER A 412 7.80 -34.15 23.57
N HIS A 413 7.37 -33.27 22.67
CA HIS A 413 7.31 -33.52 21.24
C HIS A 413 8.69 -33.85 20.64
N ILE A 414 9.71 -33.03 20.92
CA ILE A 414 11.09 -33.29 20.47
C ILE A 414 11.61 -34.61 21.03
N LYS A 415 11.33 -34.90 22.30
CA LYS A 415 11.72 -36.15 22.94
C LYS A 415 11.08 -37.37 22.28
N ASN A 416 9.79 -37.31 21.95
CA ASN A 416 9.09 -38.38 21.24
C ASN A 416 9.74 -38.65 19.88
N PHE A 417 10.13 -37.60 19.15
CA PHE A 417 10.84 -37.74 17.88
C PHE A 417 12.16 -38.50 18.02
N TYR A 418 13.02 -38.12 18.99
CA TYR A 418 14.29 -38.80 19.21
C TYR A 418 14.11 -40.25 19.69
N GLU A 419 13.16 -40.50 20.61
CA GLU A 419 12.85 -41.85 21.09
C GLU A 419 12.34 -42.75 19.97
N TYR A 420 11.45 -42.25 19.11
CA TYR A 420 10.94 -42.96 17.95
C TYR A 420 12.03 -43.24 16.92
N SER A 421 12.86 -42.24 16.61
CA SER A 421 13.94 -42.32 15.61
C SER A 421 15.05 -43.28 16.02
N LEU A 422 15.31 -43.44 17.31
CA LEU A 422 16.24 -44.42 17.87
C LEU A 422 15.61 -45.81 18.07
N SER A 423 14.29 -45.94 17.90
CA SER A 423 13.62 -47.22 18.05
C SER A 423 13.98 -48.17 16.90
N PRO A 424 13.99 -49.50 17.13
CA PRO A 424 14.22 -50.49 16.07
C PRO A 424 13.19 -50.43 14.93
N ASN A 425 12.04 -49.77 15.15
CA ASN A 425 10.93 -49.66 14.21
C ASN A 425 11.03 -48.40 13.32
N CYS A 426 12.06 -47.57 13.51
CA CYS A 426 12.23 -46.37 12.71
C CYS A 426 12.33 -46.72 11.20
N PRO A 427 11.44 -46.21 10.35
CA PRO A 427 11.33 -46.60 8.95
C PRO A 427 12.54 -46.13 8.12
N PHE A 428 13.31 -45.18 8.62
CA PHE A 428 14.51 -44.65 7.96
C PHE A 428 15.76 -45.52 8.17
N ILE A 429 15.78 -46.39 9.19
CA ILE A 429 16.94 -47.25 9.48
C ILE A 429 17.34 -48.13 8.28
N PRO A 430 16.40 -48.82 7.59
CA PRO A 430 16.73 -49.59 6.38
C PRO A 430 17.33 -48.72 5.26
N GLU A 431 16.94 -47.47 5.15
CA GLU A 431 17.43 -46.55 4.11
C GLU A 431 18.82 -46.03 4.44
N TRP A 432 19.06 -45.63 5.69
CA TRP A 432 20.38 -45.22 6.16
C TRP A 432 21.41 -46.34 5.99
N LYS A 433 21.04 -47.59 6.30
CA LYS A 433 21.89 -48.77 6.08
C LYS A 433 22.19 -49.04 4.61
N LYS A 434 21.30 -48.67 3.68
CA LYS A 434 21.55 -48.79 2.24
C LYS A 434 22.58 -47.77 1.74
N GLN A 435 22.67 -46.61 2.38
CA GLN A 435 23.63 -45.56 2.03
C GLN A 435 25.06 -45.85 2.54
N GLY A 436 25.20 -46.75 3.52
CA GLY A 436 26.48 -47.25 4.00
C GLY A 436 26.52 -47.31 5.53
N GLU A 437 27.40 -48.15 6.08
CA GLU A 437 27.50 -48.32 7.54
C GLU A 437 28.05 -47.10 8.26
N ASP A 438 28.87 -46.29 7.58
CA ASP A 438 29.39 -45.05 8.17
C ASP A 438 28.29 -43.97 8.23
N TYR A 439 27.46 -43.84 7.20
CA TYR A 439 26.29 -42.96 7.18
C TYR A 439 25.25 -43.36 8.24
N TYR A 440 24.96 -44.67 8.34
CA TYR A 440 24.07 -45.17 9.38
C TYR A 440 24.60 -44.86 10.79
N ARG A 441 25.90 -45.06 11.01
CA ARG A 441 26.53 -44.77 12.30
C ARG A 441 26.47 -43.29 12.65
N GLU A 442 26.81 -42.42 11.70
CA GLU A 442 26.74 -40.97 11.86
C GLU A 442 25.32 -40.54 12.27
N LYS A 443 24.27 -41.01 11.57
CA LYS A 443 22.88 -40.69 11.91
C LYS A 443 22.48 -41.17 13.32
N ILE A 444 22.92 -42.35 13.71
CA ILE A 444 22.65 -42.86 15.07
C ILE A 444 23.41 -42.05 16.13
N GLU A 445 24.66 -41.66 15.86
CA GLU A 445 25.46 -40.83 16.76
C GLU A 445 24.83 -39.44 16.94
N THR A 446 24.35 -38.80 15.87
CA THR A 446 23.61 -37.52 15.94
C THR A 446 22.32 -37.65 16.76
N LEU A 447 21.53 -38.72 16.54
CA LEU A 447 20.30 -38.95 17.30
C LEU A 447 20.57 -39.23 18.78
N GLN A 448 21.62 -39.99 19.08
CA GLN A 448 22.05 -40.25 20.46
C GLN A 448 22.53 -38.96 21.14
N TRP A 449 23.29 -38.12 20.44
CA TRP A 449 23.69 -36.82 20.95
C TRP A 449 22.48 -35.93 21.25
N GLY A 450 21.50 -35.87 20.35
CA GLY A 450 20.27 -35.10 20.59
C GLY A 450 19.52 -35.61 21.83
N ARG A 451 19.40 -36.93 22.00
CA ARG A 451 18.77 -37.53 23.19
C ARG A 451 19.54 -37.27 24.48
N ASP A 452 20.86 -37.44 24.44
CA ASP A 452 21.71 -37.49 25.64
C ASP A 452 22.29 -36.12 26.04
N VAL A 453 22.27 -35.13 25.13
CA VAL A 453 22.84 -33.77 25.34
C VAL A 453 21.80 -32.68 25.10
N PHE A 454 21.18 -32.63 23.92
CA PHE A 454 20.26 -31.54 23.55
C PHE A 454 18.98 -31.53 24.40
N ILE A 455 18.29 -32.67 24.55
CA ILE A 455 17.07 -32.74 25.37
C ILE A 455 17.35 -32.32 26.84
N PRO A 456 18.38 -32.84 27.54
CA PRO A 456 18.75 -32.35 28.87
C PRO A 456 19.08 -30.86 28.93
N TYR A 457 19.59 -30.28 27.84
CA TYR A 457 19.87 -28.84 27.75
C TYR A 457 18.57 -28.02 27.64
N LEU A 458 17.60 -28.47 26.85
CA LEU A 458 16.26 -27.86 26.78
C LEU A 458 15.56 -27.91 28.15
N GLU A 459 15.65 -29.04 28.85
CA GLU A 459 15.08 -29.23 30.19
C GLU A 459 15.64 -28.25 31.24
N GLN A 460 16.87 -27.78 31.06
CA GLN A 460 17.47 -26.76 31.94
C GLN A 460 16.93 -25.35 31.66
N HIS A 461 16.38 -25.10 30.48
CA HIS A 461 15.91 -23.79 30.00
C HIS A 461 14.37 -23.66 30.02
N LYS A 462 13.65 -24.56 30.69
CA LYS A 462 12.17 -24.58 30.69
C LYS A 462 11.50 -23.64 31.70
N ALA A 463 12.26 -22.98 32.56
CA ALA A 463 11.71 -22.16 33.65
C ALA A 463 11.33 -20.77 33.14
N LEU A 464 10.06 -20.38 33.34
CA LEU A 464 9.57 -19.04 32.98
C LEU A 464 10.19 -17.95 33.86
N THR A 465 10.53 -16.83 33.24
CA THR A 465 10.88 -15.59 33.92
C THR A 465 9.63 -14.78 34.25
N PRO A 466 9.68 -13.80 35.18
CA PRO A 466 8.55 -12.90 35.43
C PRO A 466 8.08 -12.14 34.18
N GLU A 467 9.00 -11.81 33.28
CA GLU A 467 8.72 -11.21 31.98
C GLU A 467 7.94 -12.17 31.07
N ASP A 468 8.33 -13.46 31.06
CA ASP A 468 7.60 -14.51 30.33
C ASP A 468 6.19 -14.71 30.88
N GLU A 469 6.01 -14.72 32.20
CA GLU A 469 4.68 -14.85 32.83
C GLU A 469 3.77 -13.67 32.46
N LYS A 470 4.32 -12.46 32.38
CA LYS A 470 3.58 -11.28 31.94
C LYS A 470 3.18 -11.38 30.47
N LEU A 471 4.12 -11.73 29.60
CA LEU A 471 3.85 -11.87 28.16
C LEU A 471 2.86 -13.02 27.89
N TYR A 472 2.97 -14.13 28.61
CA TYR A 472 1.98 -15.20 28.58
C TYR A 472 0.57 -14.70 28.94
N ALA A 473 0.44 -13.92 30.01
CA ALA A 473 -0.84 -13.34 30.40
C ALA A 473 -1.40 -12.37 29.33
N GLU A 474 -0.54 -11.58 28.68
CA GLU A 474 -0.91 -10.71 27.56
C GLU A 474 -1.41 -11.50 26.34
N ILE A 475 -0.74 -12.61 25.99
CA ILE A 475 -1.15 -13.50 24.91
C ILE A 475 -2.52 -14.11 25.23
N MET A 476 -2.66 -14.73 26.41
CA MET A 476 -3.91 -15.38 26.81
C MET A 476 -5.08 -14.40 27.00
N ALA A 477 -4.83 -13.11 27.24
CA ALA A 477 -5.89 -12.10 27.29
C ALA A 477 -6.61 -11.91 25.94
N THR A 478 -5.98 -12.31 24.83
CA THR A 478 -6.56 -12.24 23.47
C THR A 478 -7.28 -13.53 23.04
N GLU A 479 -7.33 -14.52 23.93
CA GLU A 479 -7.87 -15.86 23.65
C GLU A 479 -9.32 -15.84 23.15
N SER A 480 -10.15 -14.93 23.66
CA SER A 480 -11.56 -14.80 23.23
C SER A 480 -11.72 -14.34 21.78
N ASP A 481 -10.66 -13.77 21.18
CA ASP A 481 -10.73 -13.16 19.85
C ASP A 481 -10.18 -14.08 18.73
N TRP A 482 -9.40 -15.11 19.10
CA TRP A 482 -8.69 -16.02 18.17
C TRP A 482 -9.62 -16.77 17.21
N PHE A 483 -10.80 -17.19 17.69
CA PHE A 483 -11.76 -17.97 16.91
C PHE A 483 -13.15 -17.32 16.83
N ARG A 484 -13.26 -16.06 17.25
CA ARG A 484 -14.52 -15.31 17.21
C ARG A 484 -14.83 -14.95 15.76
N VAL A 485 -15.83 -15.62 15.18
CA VAL A 485 -16.53 -15.15 13.97
C VAL A 485 -16.97 -13.72 14.25
N PRO A 486 -16.74 -12.75 13.35
CA PRO A 486 -17.13 -11.37 13.59
C PRO A 486 -18.58 -11.32 14.07
N GLU A 487 -18.81 -10.72 15.23
CA GLU A 487 -20.13 -10.14 15.48
C GLU A 487 -20.27 -9.05 14.43
N ASP A 488 -21.32 -9.18 13.62
CA ASP A 488 -21.74 -8.18 12.65
C ASP A 488 -21.58 -6.80 13.29
N LYS A 489 -20.77 -5.94 12.68
CA LYS A 489 -21.11 -4.53 12.70
C LYS A 489 -22.58 -4.49 12.27
N GLU A 490 -23.47 -3.87 13.05
CA GLU A 490 -24.88 -3.74 12.65
C GLU A 490 -24.92 -3.38 11.17
N ALA A 491 -25.33 -4.35 10.33
CA ALA A 491 -25.25 -4.20 8.89
C ALA A 491 -26.07 -2.96 8.54
N THR A 492 -25.45 -2.04 7.82
CA THR A 492 -26.07 -0.79 7.37
C THR A 492 -27.32 -1.11 6.55
N LEU A 493 -28.26 -0.15 6.46
CA LEU A 493 -29.48 -0.34 5.66
C LEU A 493 -29.14 -0.75 4.22
N ALA A 494 -28.10 -0.17 3.61
CA ALA A 494 -27.64 -0.53 2.28
C ALA A 494 -27.08 -1.96 2.20
N GLU A 495 -26.28 -2.40 3.18
CA GLU A 495 -25.80 -3.79 3.25
C GLU A 495 -26.97 -4.76 3.35
N ARG A 496 -27.95 -4.49 4.23
CA ARG A 496 -29.14 -5.32 4.39
C ARG A 496 -30.04 -5.33 3.16
N LEU A 497 -30.13 -4.22 2.41
CA LEU A 497 -30.86 -4.15 1.15
C LEU A 497 -30.17 -4.93 0.04
N VAL A 498 -28.84 -4.87 -0.03
CA VAL A 498 -28.03 -5.66 -0.97
C VAL A 498 -28.13 -7.15 -0.65
N ASP A 499 -28.01 -7.53 0.63
CA ASP A 499 -28.14 -8.91 1.08
C ASP A 499 -29.54 -9.46 0.81
N PHE A 500 -30.59 -8.69 1.12
CA PHE A 500 -31.97 -9.07 0.81
C PHE A 500 -32.21 -9.13 -0.71
N ALA A 501 -31.60 -8.19 -1.45
CA ALA A 501 -31.35 -8.19 -2.89
C ALA A 501 -30.93 -9.57 -3.43
N GLU A 502 -29.79 -9.99 -2.88
CA GLU A 502 -29.06 -11.21 -3.16
C GLU A 502 -29.76 -12.47 -2.64
N ASP A 503 -30.71 -12.34 -1.72
CA ASP A 503 -31.48 -13.47 -1.20
C ASP A 503 -32.82 -13.67 -1.92
N VAL A 504 -33.48 -12.59 -2.34
CA VAL A 504 -34.87 -12.63 -2.86
C VAL A 504 -34.95 -12.70 -4.38
N SER A 505 -34.18 -11.88 -5.09
CA SER A 505 -34.19 -11.87 -6.57
C SER A 505 -32.79 -11.76 -7.11
N PRO A 506 -31.97 -12.80 -6.90
CA PRO A 506 -30.56 -12.53 -7.01
C PRO A 506 -30.06 -12.59 -8.46
N TYR A 507 -30.89 -13.09 -9.37
CA TYR A 507 -30.73 -12.92 -10.82
C TYR A 507 -30.83 -11.45 -11.23
N GLU A 508 -31.81 -10.73 -10.69
CA GLU A 508 -31.99 -9.30 -10.97
C GLU A 508 -30.89 -8.49 -10.30
N TYR A 509 -30.44 -8.90 -9.11
CA TYR A 509 -29.26 -8.34 -8.45
C TYR A 509 -27.99 -8.47 -9.32
N MET A 510 -27.69 -9.67 -9.84
CA MET A 510 -26.52 -9.90 -10.70
C MET A 510 -26.63 -9.25 -12.09
N ASP A 511 -27.85 -9.02 -12.61
CA ASP A 511 -28.07 -8.33 -13.90
C ASP A 511 -28.05 -6.80 -13.76
N ALA A 512 -28.39 -6.28 -12.57
CA ALA A 512 -28.34 -4.86 -12.24
C ALA A 512 -26.92 -4.33 -11.93
N LEU A 513 -25.98 -5.22 -11.60
CA LEU A 513 -24.57 -4.89 -11.40
C LEU A 513 -23.83 -4.73 -12.74
N GLU A 514 -23.16 -3.60 -12.93
CA GLU A 514 -22.29 -3.42 -14.08
C GLU A 514 -21.07 -4.35 -13.98
N VAL A 515 -20.56 -4.81 -15.14
CA VAL A 515 -19.47 -5.78 -15.15
C VAL A 515 -18.23 -5.18 -14.48
N GLY A 516 -17.88 -5.70 -13.30
CA GLY A 516 -16.74 -5.23 -12.49
C GLY A 516 -17.14 -4.53 -11.18
N GLU A 517 -18.43 -4.29 -10.95
CA GLU A 517 -18.95 -3.87 -9.65
C GLU A 517 -18.92 -5.05 -8.68
N THR A 518 -18.36 -4.80 -7.50
CA THR A 518 -18.34 -5.68 -6.34
C THR A 518 -19.60 -5.49 -5.50
N LYS A 519 -19.84 -6.38 -4.53
CA LYS A 519 -20.92 -6.20 -3.55
C LYS A 519 -20.77 -4.87 -2.81
N GLU A 520 -19.54 -4.48 -2.52
CA GLU A 520 -19.18 -3.19 -1.94
C GLU A 520 -19.54 -2.01 -2.85
N ASP A 521 -19.39 -2.14 -4.17
CA ASP A 521 -19.82 -1.11 -5.13
C ASP A 521 -21.36 -0.99 -5.17
N ALA A 522 -22.07 -2.11 -5.05
CA ALA A 522 -23.53 -2.15 -4.92
C ALA A 522 -24.01 -1.46 -3.65
N ILE A 523 -23.34 -1.74 -2.52
CA ILE A 523 -23.60 -1.12 -1.21
C ILE A 523 -23.34 0.39 -1.30
N GLN A 524 -22.24 0.80 -1.94
CA GLN A 524 -21.91 2.21 -2.12
C GLN A 524 -22.94 2.93 -3.00
N LYS A 525 -23.43 2.26 -4.05
CA LYS A 525 -24.48 2.78 -4.93
C LYS A 525 -25.80 2.98 -4.18
N ILE A 526 -26.27 1.97 -3.44
CA ILE A 526 -27.49 2.10 -2.63
C ILE A 526 -27.32 3.18 -1.56
N ASN A 527 -26.16 3.27 -0.90
CA ASN A 527 -25.87 4.36 0.04
C ASN A 527 -25.99 5.76 -0.60
N ASN A 528 -25.49 5.92 -1.82
CA ASN A 528 -25.65 7.18 -2.57
C ASN A 528 -27.12 7.44 -2.95
N ASP A 529 -27.85 6.40 -3.34
CA ASP A 529 -29.24 6.47 -3.79
C ASP A 529 -30.22 6.75 -2.64
N LEU A 530 -29.91 6.34 -1.40
CA LEU A 530 -30.69 6.63 -0.19
C LEU A 530 -30.85 8.14 0.10
N SER A 531 -30.01 8.98 -0.50
CA SER A 531 -30.13 10.45 -0.41
C SER A 531 -31.11 11.06 -1.43
N ASN A 532 -31.68 10.24 -2.33
CA ASN A 532 -32.59 10.68 -3.39
C ASN A 532 -34.00 10.03 -3.24
N PRO A 533 -35.02 10.80 -2.81
CA PRO A 533 -36.37 10.27 -2.59
C PRO A 533 -37.01 9.56 -3.79
N GLU A 534 -36.71 9.96 -5.02
CA GLU A 534 -37.24 9.31 -6.23
C GLU A 534 -36.64 7.91 -6.43
N LEU A 535 -35.36 7.74 -6.10
CA LEU A 535 -34.68 6.44 -6.19
C LEU A 535 -35.09 5.52 -5.04
N VAL A 536 -35.24 6.06 -3.84
CA VAL A 536 -35.82 5.33 -2.69
C VAL A 536 -37.24 4.86 -3.01
N GLN A 537 -38.04 5.69 -3.67
CA GLN A 537 -39.39 5.31 -4.12
C GLN A 537 -39.35 4.11 -5.05
N SER A 538 -38.41 4.08 -6.00
CA SER A 538 -38.25 2.92 -6.88
C SER A 538 -37.90 1.63 -6.11
N TYR A 539 -37.06 1.71 -5.08
CA TYR A 539 -36.72 0.56 -4.24
C TYR A 539 -37.89 0.08 -3.38
N VAL A 540 -38.67 1.00 -2.81
CA VAL A 540 -39.84 0.61 -2.00
C VAL A 540 -40.95 0.03 -2.86
N GLU A 541 -41.15 0.55 -4.07
CA GLU A 541 -42.07 -0.04 -5.05
C GLU A 541 -41.64 -1.47 -5.40
N GLN A 542 -40.34 -1.70 -5.64
CA GLN A 542 -39.78 -3.03 -5.90
C GLN A 542 -39.91 -3.98 -4.70
N LEU A 543 -39.60 -3.52 -3.49
CA LEU A 543 -39.77 -4.32 -2.26
C LEU A 543 -41.25 -4.64 -2.01
N THR A 544 -42.17 -3.71 -2.31
CA THR A 544 -43.61 -3.93 -2.15
C THR A 544 -44.13 -4.97 -3.14
N GLU A 545 -43.62 -4.96 -4.37
CA GLU A 545 -43.90 -6.00 -5.37
C GLU A 545 -43.38 -7.37 -4.90
N TRP A 546 -42.13 -7.45 -4.43
CA TRP A 546 -41.60 -8.70 -3.85
C TRP A 546 -42.37 -9.17 -2.62
N LEU A 547 -42.85 -8.26 -1.76
CA LEU A 547 -43.63 -8.61 -0.57
C LEU A 547 -44.93 -9.37 -0.93
N GLU A 548 -45.54 -9.04 -2.08
CA GLU A 548 -46.74 -9.73 -2.59
C GLU A 548 -46.41 -11.09 -3.22
N GLU A 549 -45.22 -11.24 -3.82
CA GLU A 549 -44.79 -12.44 -4.55
C GLU A 549 -44.07 -13.49 -3.68
N LEU A 550 -43.41 -13.07 -2.60
CA LEU A 550 -42.67 -13.96 -1.70
C LEU A 550 -43.58 -15.06 -1.13
N GLU A 551 -43.07 -16.27 -0.93
CA GLU A 551 -43.80 -17.37 -0.27
C GLU A 551 -43.38 -17.56 1.19
N ASP A 552 -42.13 -17.22 1.52
CA ASP A 552 -41.53 -17.40 2.85
C ASP A 552 -41.93 -16.30 3.84
N ASP A 553 -42.41 -16.71 5.03
CA ASP A 553 -42.90 -15.79 6.06
C ASP A 553 -41.77 -15.01 6.76
N GLU A 554 -40.56 -15.55 6.85
CA GLU A 554 -39.39 -14.86 7.39
C GLU A 554 -38.87 -13.81 6.40
N GLN A 555 -38.78 -14.13 5.11
CA GLN A 555 -38.41 -13.17 4.06
C GLN A 555 -39.43 -12.05 3.94
N LYS A 556 -40.73 -12.34 4.04
CA LYS A 556 -41.79 -11.31 4.11
C LYS A 556 -41.62 -10.37 5.30
N GLN A 557 -41.18 -10.90 6.43
CA GLN A 557 -40.96 -10.09 7.63
C GLN A 557 -39.75 -9.17 7.45
N VAL A 558 -38.64 -9.68 6.89
CA VAL A 558 -37.45 -8.87 6.56
C VAL A 558 -37.80 -7.81 5.51
N CYS A 559 -38.56 -8.16 4.48
CA CYS A 559 -39.04 -7.24 3.45
C CYS A 559 -39.86 -6.08 4.03
N ARG A 560 -40.81 -6.38 4.93
CA ARG A 560 -41.60 -5.35 5.64
C ARG A 560 -40.72 -4.43 6.49
N GLN A 561 -39.73 -5.00 7.18
CA GLN A 561 -38.78 -4.21 7.97
C GLN A 561 -37.95 -3.27 7.08
N LEU A 562 -37.48 -3.75 5.93
CA LEU A 562 -36.74 -2.90 4.98
C LEU A 562 -37.62 -1.79 4.39
N ILE A 563 -38.87 -2.08 4.04
CA ILE A 563 -39.84 -1.06 3.60
C ILE A 563 -40.07 -0.02 4.71
N ASP A 564 -40.30 -0.45 5.95
CA ASP A 564 -40.52 0.44 7.10
C ASP A 564 -39.28 1.32 7.38
N GLU A 565 -38.07 0.77 7.23
CA GLU A 565 -36.80 1.48 7.41
C GLU A 565 -36.47 2.42 6.24
N MET A 566 -36.94 2.13 5.03
CA MET A 566 -36.81 3.00 3.85
C MET A 566 -37.91 4.07 3.75
N THR A 567 -39.04 3.86 4.41
CA THR A 567 -40.20 4.79 4.40
C THR A 567 -39.83 6.22 4.82
N PRO A 568 -38.98 6.46 5.84
CA PRO A 568 -38.49 7.81 6.18
C PRO A 568 -37.74 8.52 5.05
N PHE A 569 -37.21 7.79 4.07
CA PHE A 569 -36.46 8.32 2.94
C PHE A 569 -37.34 8.60 1.69
N LEU A 570 -38.60 8.14 1.65
CA LEU A 570 -39.55 8.25 0.52
C LEU A 570 -40.16 9.65 0.28
N SER A 571 -39.48 10.68 0.76
CA SER A 571 -39.96 12.02 1.08
C SER A 571 -40.46 12.15 2.51
N ILE A 572 -39.80 13.08 3.19
CA ILE A 572 -40.40 14.06 4.06
C ILE A 572 -41.79 14.44 3.51
N GLU A 573 -42.85 13.81 4.00
CA GLU A 573 -44.01 14.57 4.46
C GLU A 573 -43.67 15.12 5.86
N GLU A 574 -42.56 15.85 6.02
CA GLU A 574 -42.67 16.99 6.93
C GLU A 574 -43.62 17.92 6.21
N VAL A 575 -44.74 18.21 6.88
CA VAL A 575 -45.48 19.44 6.60
C VAL A 575 -44.42 20.52 6.33
N PRO A 576 -44.35 21.10 5.13
CA PRO A 576 -43.24 21.97 4.75
C PRO A 576 -43.03 22.98 5.87
N HIS A 577 -41.78 23.23 6.31
CA HIS A 577 -41.52 24.15 7.44
C HIS A 577 -42.30 25.45 7.22
N TYR A 578 -42.38 25.92 5.98
CA TYR A 578 -43.24 27.04 5.58
C TYR A 578 -44.35 26.63 4.60
N THR A 579 -45.60 27.03 4.89
CA THR A 579 -46.77 26.82 4.01
C THR A 579 -47.62 28.08 3.86
N VAL A 580 -48.49 28.14 2.85
CA VAL A 580 -49.39 29.28 2.63
C VAL A 580 -50.71 29.10 3.39
N GLU A 581 -51.13 30.12 4.15
CA GLU A 581 -52.44 30.19 4.82
C GLU A 581 -53.22 31.43 4.33
N LEU A 582 -54.55 31.33 4.32
CA LEU A 582 -55.43 32.48 4.08
C LEU A 582 -55.48 33.38 5.31
N THR A 583 -55.25 34.68 5.12
CA THR A 583 -55.33 35.66 6.19
C THR A 583 -56.79 35.89 6.62
N SER A 584 -56.98 36.27 7.89
CA SER A 584 -58.25 36.85 8.33
C SER A 584 -58.44 38.27 7.78
N ASP A 585 -59.63 38.85 7.96
CA ASP A 585 -59.99 40.22 7.56
C ASP A 585 -59.18 41.33 8.25
N ALA A 586 -58.19 40.96 9.08
CA ALA A 586 -57.25 41.86 9.73
C ALA A 586 -56.03 42.25 8.86
N PHE A 587 -55.76 41.56 7.75
CA PHE A 587 -54.65 41.84 6.82
C PHE A 587 -55.15 42.38 5.48
N ALA A 588 -54.32 43.18 4.79
CA ALA A 588 -54.70 43.81 3.53
C ALA A 588 -54.74 42.80 2.37
N ASP A 589 -53.81 41.85 2.37
CA ASP A 589 -53.68 40.84 1.33
C ASP A 589 -54.09 39.44 1.85
N PRO A 590 -54.72 38.61 1.01
CA PRO A 590 -55.41 37.40 1.44
C PRO A 590 -54.52 36.22 1.80
N PHE A 591 -53.20 36.24 1.53
CA PHE A 591 -52.30 35.10 1.77
C PHE A 591 -51.11 35.47 2.66
N ILE A 592 -50.67 34.57 3.53
CA ILE A 592 -49.53 34.73 4.46
C ILE A 592 -48.77 33.41 4.60
N ILE A 593 -47.48 33.48 4.95
CA ILE A 593 -46.63 32.29 5.13
C ILE A 593 -46.64 31.84 6.59
N ARG A 594 -47.03 30.58 6.82
CA ARG A 594 -47.13 29.90 8.10
C ARG A 594 -45.87 29.06 8.38
N ASP A 595 -45.25 29.26 9.54
CA ASP A 595 -44.16 28.41 10.04
C ASP A 595 -44.72 27.20 10.82
N ASN A 596 -44.80 26.03 10.20
CA ASN A 596 -45.40 24.84 10.77
C ASN A 596 -44.66 24.25 11.99
N THR A 597 -43.49 24.78 12.36
CA THR A 597 -42.80 24.39 13.61
C THR A 597 -43.37 25.09 14.85
N VAL A 598 -44.05 26.23 14.68
CA VAL A 598 -44.70 26.97 15.77
C VAL A 598 -46.15 26.50 15.90
N PRO A 599 -46.69 26.18 17.10
CA PRO A 599 -48.09 25.76 17.26
C PRO A 599 -49.14 26.85 16.93
N TYR A 600 -50.38 26.43 16.64
CA TYR A 600 -51.47 27.36 16.32
C TYR A 600 -51.88 28.24 17.52
N GLY A 601 -51.89 29.55 17.35
CA GLY A 601 -52.24 30.55 18.36
C GLY A 601 -51.05 31.08 19.17
N GLU A 602 -49.81 30.69 18.85
CA GLU A 602 -48.59 31.21 19.49
C GLU A 602 -47.97 32.37 18.69
N ASP A 603 -47.19 33.21 19.39
CA ASP A 603 -46.50 34.34 18.78
C ASP A 603 -45.32 33.84 17.93
N GLY A 604 -45.14 34.40 16.73
CA GLY A 604 -44.15 33.92 15.74
C GLY A 604 -44.65 32.81 14.80
N GLN A 605 -45.96 32.52 14.80
CA GLN A 605 -46.53 31.49 13.92
C GLN A 605 -46.49 31.83 12.42
N TYR A 606 -46.32 33.09 12.08
CA TYR A 606 -46.23 33.56 10.69
C TYR A 606 -44.84 34.11 10.44
N TYR A 607 -44.30 33.80 9.25
CA TYR A 607 -43.00 34.28 8.84
C TYR A 607 -43.00 35.81 8.71
N ASP A 608 -42.03 36.45 9.35
CA ASP A 608 -41.84 37.89 9.35
C ASP A 608 -40.40 38.26 9.01
N VAL A 609 -40.23 39.45 8.46
CA VAL A 609 -38.91 40.05 8.23
C VAL A 609 -38.88 41.36 9.01
N ASP A 610 -38.00 41.45 10.00
CA ASP A 610 -37.86 42.61 10.90
C ASP A 610 -39.15 43.04 11.63
N GLY A 611 -39.98 42.08 12.05
CA GLY A 611 -41.22 42.32 12.77
C GLY A 611 -42.41 42.67 11.88
N ILE A 612 -42.28 42.50 10.55
CA ILE A 612 -43.33 42.73 9.56
C ILE A 612 -43.68 41.42 8.88
N TYR A 613 -44.92 40.95 9.11
CA TYR A 613 -45.46 39.77 8.45
C TYR A 613 -45.54 39.97 6.94
N GLN A 614 -45.09 38.95 6.19
CA GLN A 614 -45.14 38.97 4.73
C GLN A 614 -46.51 38.48 4.24
N THR A 615 -47.26 39.35 3.57
CA THR A 615 -48.57 39.02 2.99
C THR A 615 -48.56 39.22 1.47
N PHE A 616 -49.36 38.43 0.76
CA PHE A 616 -49.33 38.34 -0.71
C PHE A 616 -50.74 38.46 -1.31
N GLU A 617 -50.85 39.16 -2.45
CA GLU A 617 -52.13 39.37 -3.14
C GLU A 617 -52.67 38.08 -3.78
N THR A 618 -51.77 37.16 -4.17
CA THR A 618 -52.10 35.92 -4.87
C THR A 618 -51.45 34.70 -4.22
N GLU A 619 -52.15 33.57 -4.30
CA GLU A 619 -51.71 32.28 -3.74
C GLU A 619 -50.43 31.77 -4.43
N GLU A 620 -50.33 31.99 -5.75
CA GLU A 620 -49.19 31.55 -6.55
C GLU A 620 -47.89 32.26 -6.12
N GLU A 621 -47.94 33.58 -5.87
CA GLU A 621 -46.79 34.35 -5.39
C GLU A 621 -46.38 33.97 -3.97
N ALA A 622 -47.36 33.69 -3.10
CA ALA A 622 -47.11 33.19 -1.75
C ALA A 622 -46.48 31.80 -1.77
N GLN A 623 -46.93 30.93 -2.68
CA GLN A 623 -46.44 29.56 -2.80
C GLN A 623 -45.01 29.53 -3.35
N GLU A 624 -44.70 30.34 -4.37
CA GLU A 624 -43.34 30.47 -4.89
C GLU A 624 -42.36 30.96 -3.81
N TYR A 625 -42.82 31.86 -2.94
CA TYR A 625 -42.02 32.34 -1.82
C TYR A 625 -41.81 31.26 -0.74
N ALA A 626 -42.84 30.48 -0.39
CA ALA A 626 -42.72 29.35 0.53
C ALA A 626 -41.79 28.25 -0.01
N ASP A 627 -41.89 27.92 -1.30
CA ASP A 627 -41.04 26.92 -1.96
C ASP A 627 -39.57 27.36 -2.00
N THR A 628 -39.33 28.67 -2.14
CA THR A 628 -37.97 29.24 -2.06
C THR A 628 -37.36 29.10 -0.67
N LEU A 629 -38.16 29.29 0.40
CA LEU A 629 -37.70 29.10 1.78
C LEU A 629 -37.40 27.63 2.08
N ASN A 630 -38.30 26.72 1.67
CA ASN A 630 -38.13 25.28 1.90
C ASN A 630 -36.97 24.67 1.08
N SER A 631 -36.70 25.19 -0.13
CA SER A 631 -35.59 24.72 -0.97
C SER A 631 -34.21 25.19 -0.49
N ALA A 632 -34.11 26.37 0.13
CA ALA A 632 -32.87 26.86 0.74
C ALA A 632 -32.39 25.95 1.88
N GLU A 633 -33.30 25.37 2.69
CA GLU A 633 -32.94 24.45 3.78
C GLU A 633 -32.40 23.09 3.30
N ASN A 634 -32.94 22.55 2.21
CA ASN A 634 -32.47 21.27 1.65
C ASN A 634 -31.05 21.36 1.09
N ILE A 635 -30.68 22.52 0.55
CA ILE A 635 -29.34 22.80 0.05
C ILE A 635 -28.33 22.80 1.21
N VAL A 636 -28.68 23.38 2.36
CA VAL A 636 -27.84 23.39 3.59
C VAL A 636 -27.62 21.97 4.13
N LYS A 637 -28.65 21.11 4.12
CA LYS A 637 -28.53 19.71 4.56
C LYS A 637 -27.62 18.86 3.66
N LEU A 638 -27.68 19.08 2.34
CA LEU A 638 -26.84 18.37 1.37
C LEU A 638 -25.35 18.75 1.51
N PHE A 639 -25.06 20.00 1.92
CA PHE A 639 -23.70 20.46 2.16
C PHE A 639 -23.14 19.97 3.50
N ALA A 640 -23.96 19.87 4.56
CA ALA A 640 -23.56 19.29 5.84
C ALA A 640 -23.07 17.83 5.71
N GLN A 641 -23.74 17.02 4.88
CA GLN A 641 -23.31 15.64 4.61
C GLN A 641 -21.97 15.58 3.85
N LYS A 642 -21.76 16.47 2.89
CA LYS A 642 -20.52 16.50 2.09
C LYS A 642 -19.32 17.02 2.90
N ASP A 643 -19.56 17.90 3.86
CA ASP A 643 -18.54 18.35 4.81
C ASP A 643 -18.21 17.25 5.84
N GLU A 644 -19.16 16.38 6.22
CA GLU A 644 -18.88 15.18 7.02
C GLU A 644 -18.01 14.17 6.27
N GLU A 645 -18.27 13.90 4.98
CA GLU A 645 -17.41 13.05 4.14
C GLU A 645 -15.98 13.62 4.01
N ARG A 646 -15.86 14.95 3.87
CA ARG A 646 -14.57 15.65 3.77
C ARG A 646 -13.79 15.64 5.08
N SER A 647 -14.50 15.71 6.21
CA SER A 647 -13.93 15.62 7.56
C SER A 647 -13.40 14.23 7.89
N GLN A 648 -13.93 13.17 7.28
CA GLN A 648 -13.45 11.80 7.46
C GLN A 648 -12.10 11.52 6.76
N GLN A 649 -11.68 12.35 5.80
CA GLN A 649 -10.36 12.26 5.16
C GLN A 649 -9.25 13.01 5.93
N GLU A 650 -9.59 13.82 6.94
CA GLU A 650 -8.62 14.49 7.82
C GLU A 650 -8.70 13.95 9.25
N GLN A 651 -8.03 12.82 9.53
CA GLN A 651 -7.65 12.49 10.91
C GLN A 651 -6.27 13.11 11.24
N PRO A 652 -6.08 13.73 12.42
CA PRO A 652 -4.81 14.31 12.80
C PRO A 652 -3.85 13.18 13.19
N ASP A 653 -2.92 12.89 12.29
CA ASP A 653 -1.79 11.99 12.53
C ASP A 653 -0.93 12.59 13.66
N ILE A 654 -0.94 11.99 14.86
CA ILE A 654 0.01 12.34 15.93
C ILE A 654 1.35 11.69 15.55
N GLN A 655 2.03 12.30 14.59
CA GLN A 655 3.41 11.97 14.24
C GLN A 655 4.38 12.79 15.09
N ASP A 656 5.40 12.13 15.61
CA ASP A 656 6.52 12.73 16.33
C ASP A 656 7.23 13.75 15.41
N ASN A 657 7.10 15.04 15.74
CA ASN A 657 7.63 16.17 14.95
C ASN A 657 8.97 16.69 15.49
N SER A 658 9.60 15.96 16.41
CA SER A 658 10.87 16.38 17.03
C SER A 658 12.02 16.47 16.02
N ASP A 659 11.97 15.71 14.94
CA ASP A 659 13.00 15.66 13.89
C ASP A 659 13.05 16.92 12.98
N LEU A 660 12.01 17.75 13.04
CA LEU A 660 11.86 18.94 12.20
C LEU A 660 12.45 20.20 12.85
N ILE A 661 12.58 20.21 14.18
CA ILE A 661 13.12 21.36 14.93
C ILE A 661 14.60 21.53 14.61
N GLY A 662 14.99 22.73 14.15
CA GLY A 662 16.37 23.06 13.76
C GLY A 662 16.70 22.87 12.27
N LYS A 663 15.79 22.32 11.45
CA LYS A 663 15.99 22.26 9.99
C LYS A 663 15.90 23.66 9.35
N GLU A 664 16.75 23.91 8.35
CA GLU A 664 16.73 25.14 7.54
C GLU A 664 15.86 24.94 6.30
N ILE A 665 15.00 25.92 6.01
CA ILE A 665 14.14 25.92 4.83
C ILE A 665 14.21 27.25 4.09
N LEU A 666 13.96 27.21 2.79
CA LEU A 666 14.02 28.36 1.91
C LEU A 666 12.62 28.69 1.39
N ILE A 667 12.09 29.84 1.79
CA ILE A 667 10.76 30.32 1.40
C ILE A 667 10.92 31.74 0.88
N ASP A 668 10.40 32.03 -0.32
CA ASP A 668 10.43 33.36 -0.93
C ASP A 668 11.86 33.96 -1.00
N ASN A 669 12.83 33.12 -1.36
CA ASN A 669 14.26 33.49 -1.43
C ASN A 669 14.89 33.92 -0.09
N ARG A 670 14.24 33.59 1.03
CA ARG A 670 14.73 33.83 2.39
C ARG A 670 14.95 32.51 3.12
N ARG A 671 15.99 32.46 3.95
CA ARG A 671 16.35 31.30 4.74
C ARG A 671 15.75 31.41 6.13
N TYR A 672 15.01 30.39 6.54
CA TYR A 672 14.40 30.30 7.85
C TYR A 672 14.89 29.04 8.57
N VAL A 673 14.99 29.09 9.89
CA VAL A 673 15.22 27.92 10.74
C VAL A 673 13.99 27.65 11.59
N ILE A 674 13.56 26.39 11.65
CA ILE A 674 12.40 25.98 12.45
C ILE A 674 12.79 26.01 13.93
N GLU A 675 12.08 26.82 14.73
CA GLU A 675 12.34 26.97 16.17
C GLU A 675 11.47 26.05 17.02
N SER A 676 10.20 25.92 16.69
CA SER A 676 9.22 25.16 17.47
C SER A 676 7.99 24.81 16.65
N ILE A 677 7.32 23.73 17.05
CA ILE A 677 6.09 23.24 16.44
C ILE A 677 5.07 23.07 17.57
N SER A 678 3.88 23.66 17.41
CA SER A 678 2.79 23.54 18.37
C SER A 678 2.11 22.18 18.23
N GLU A 679 2.16 21.36 19.28
CA GLU A 679 1.55 20.03 19.33
C GLU A 679 0.02 20.04 19.14
N ILE A 680 -0.63 21.16 19.50
CA ILE A 680 -2.10 21.26 19.50
C ILE A 680 -2.62 21.91 18.21
N SER A 681 -1.91 22.91 17.66
CA SER A 681 -2.39 23.70 16.52
C SER A 681 -1.68 23.40 15.20
N GLY A 682 -0.61 22.60 15.22
CA GLY A 682 0.20 22.30 14.05
C GLY A 682 0.95 23.51 13.48
N ASP A 683 1.09 24.59 14.26
CA ASP A 683 1.80 25.80 13.86
C ASP A 683 3.32 25.65 14.03
N VAL A 684 4.06 26.00 12.99
CA VAL A 684 5.52 25.96 12.93
C VAL A 684 6.06 27.39 12.97
N SER A 685 6.72 27.74 14.07
CA SER A 685 7.38 29.04 14.23
C SER A 685 8.81 28.99 13.70
N MET A 686 9.18 29.95 12.86
CA MET A 686 10.46 29.96 12.17
C MET A 686 11.12 31.34 12.22
N ARG A 687 12.44 31.33 12.39
CA ARG A 687 13.26 32.53 12.48
C ARG A 687 13.99 32.81 11.16
N ASP A 688 13.86 34.02 10.64
CA ASP A 688 14.59 34.47 9.45
C ASP A 688 16.10 34.57 9.75
N MET A 689 16.89 33.79 9.03
CA MET A 689 18.35 33.74 9.07
C MET A 689 19.00 34.39 7.85
N THR A 690 18.20 34.93 6.92
CA THR A 690 18.67 35.52 5.64
C THR A 690 19.68 36.63 5.88
N PHE A 691 19.49 37.43 6.92
CA PHE A 691 20.33 38.59 7.24
C PHE A 691 21.32 38.34 8.38
N ALA A 692 21.56 37.08 8.79
CA ALA A 692 22.45 36.77 9.92
C ALA A 692 23.85 37.40 9.80
N ASN A 693 24.31 37.70 8.57
CA ASN A 693 25.58 38.36 8.26
C ASN A 693 25.45 39.62 7.36
N ALA A 694 24.27 40.24 7.24
CA ALA A 694 24.01 41.37 6.32
C ALA A 694 23.04 42.42 6.92
N VAL A 695 22.91 43.60 6.28
CA VAL A 695 21.99 44.65 6.73
C VAL A 695 20.56 44.35 6.29
N GLY A 696 19.69 44.00 7.24
CA GLY A 696 18.25 43.76 7.05
C GLY A 696 17.56 43.40 8.37
N PHE A 697 16.24 43.49 8.42
CA PHE A 697 15.46 43.14 9.62
C PHE A 697 14.94 41.70 9.49
N PRO A 698 15.33 40.78 10.39
CA PRO A 698 14.76 39.44 10.42
C PRO A 698 13.30 39.51 10.89
N ILE A 699 12.44 38.70 10.27
CA ILE A 699 11.01 38.62 10.58
C ILE A 699 10.69 37.18 10.97
N ASN A 700 10.04 36.97 12.11
CA ASN A 700 9.54 35.64 12.47
C ASN A 700 8.32 35.31 11.62
N ARG A 701 8.26 34.07 11.13
CA ARG A 701 7.19 33.58 10.27
C ARG A 701 6.57 32.33 10.89
N VAL A 702 5.25 32.24 10.84
CA VAL A 702 4.49 31.09 11.33
C VAL A 702 3.77 30.46 10.14
N GLU A 703 3.89 29.14 9.98
CA GLU A 703 3.26 28.36 8.91
C GLU A 703 2.65 27.08 9.47
N LYS A 704 1.81 26.39 8.69
CA LYS A 704 1.25 25.09 9.09
C LYS A 704 2.19 23.93 8.78
N ILE A 705 2.21 22.92 9.65
CA ILE A 705 3.10 21.76 9.55
C ILE A 705 2.95 21.01 8.22
N GLY A 706 1.73 20.86 7.70
CA GLY A 706 1.47 20.24 6.39
C GLY A 706 2.17 20.98 5.24
N TYR A 707 2.16 22.31 5.26
CA TYR A 707 2.87 23.13 4.27
C TYR A 707 4.39 22.96 4.37
N ILE A 708 4.95 22.96 5.58
CA ILE A 708 6.39 22.74 5.80
C ILE A 708 6.83 21.36 5.34
N ARG A 709 6.03 20.32 5.60
CA ARG A 709 6.30 18.96 5.10
C ARG A 709 6.29 18.92 3.57
N SER A 710 5.34 19.58 2.91
CA SER A 710 5.29 19.68 1.45
C SER A 710 6.52 20.37 0.83
N LEU A 711 7.12 21.32 1.55
CA LEU A 711 8.35 21.99 1.11
C LEU A 711 9.58 21.11 1.31
N LEU A 712 9.63 20.37 2.43
CA LEU A 712 10.74 19.45 2.72
C LEU A 712 10.72 18.22 1.83
N SER A 713 9.54 17.70 1.46
CA SER A 713 9.39 16.60 0.50
C SER A 713 9.84 17.03 -0.90
N LYS A 714 9.39 18.19 -1.38
CA LYS A 714 9.87 18.79 -2.63
C LYS A 714 11.38 19.04 -2.64
N ALA A 715 11.96 19.48 -1.51
CA ALA A 715 13.40 19.67 -1.39
C ALA A 715 14.20 18.36 -1.26
N GLN A 716 13.57 17.24 -0.88
CA GLN A 716 14.15 15.89 -0.89
C GLN A 716 14.08 15.26 -2.29
N GLU A 717 13.02 15.52 -3.05
CA GLU A 717 12.91 15.13 -4.47
C GLU A 717 13.96 15.84 -5.33
N GLU A 718 14.32 17.09 -5.01
CA GLU A 718 15.39 17.84 -5.71
C GLU A 718 16.84 17.36 -5.40
N LYS A 719 17.05 16.37 -4.50
CA LYS A 719 18.39 15.92 -4.06
C LYS A 719 18.84 14.54 -4.56
N GLN A 720 18.14 13.91 -5.50
CA GLN A 720 18.69 12.76 -6.26
C GLN A 720 19.14 13.18 -7.66
N PRO A 721 20.26 12.62 -8.19
CA PRO A 721 20.81 13.03 -9.48
C PRO A 721 20.04 12.36 -10.63
N GLU A 722 19.22 13.12 -11.35
CA GLU A 722 18.60 12.65 -12.59
C GLU A 722 19.61 12.71 -13.76
N LYS A 723 19.88 11.56 -14.38
CA LYS A 723 20.53 11.46 -15.69
C LYS A 723 19.54 11.93 -16.77
N ALA A 724 19.85 13.07 -17.37
CA ALA A 724 19.53 13.50 -18.73
C ALA A 724 18.31 12.85 -19.41
N VAL A 725 17.12 13.34 -19.10
CA VAL A 725 16.05 13.45 -20.11
C VAL A 725 16.32 14.74 -20.88
N SER A 726 16.38 14.64 -22.20
CA SER A 726 16.47 15.76 -23.13
C SER A 726 15.53 16.89 -22.70
N PRO A 727 15.94 18.17 -22.74
CA PRO A 727 15.03 19.26 -22.41
C PRO A 727 13.81 19.15 -23.34
N VAL A 728 12.62 18.99 -22.76
CA VAL A 728 11.38 19.32 -23.45
C VAL A 728 11.61 20.71 -24.03
N PRO A 729 11.42 20.94 -25.35
CA PRO A 729 11.66 22.24 -25.91
C PRO A 729 10.78 23.23 -25.15
N ALA A 730 11.38 24.21 -24.48
CA ALA A 730 10.64 25.40 -24.11
C ALA A 730 9.94 25.88 -25.39
N PRO A 731 8.63 26.19 -25.36
CA PRO A 731 7.94 26.66 -26.54
C PRO A 731 8.77 27.78 -27.17
N SER A 732 9.25 27.54 -28.39
CA SER A 732 10.15 28.41 -29.14
C SER A 732 9.45 29.67 -29.67
N GLU A 733 8.22 29.91 -29.20
CA GLU A 733 7.43 31.09 -29.52
C GLU A 733 7.89 32.26 -28.64
N PRO A 734 8.13 33.45 -29.23
CA PRO A 734 8.51 34.62 -28.47
C PRO A 734 7.43 34.97 -27.45
N ARG A 735 7.82 35.15 -26.19
CA ARG A 735 6.92 35.66 -25.15
C ARG A 735 6.42 37.04 -25.56
N HIS A 736 5.10 37.18 -25.69
CA HIS A 736 4.46 38.44 -26.03
C HIS A 736 3.88 39.06 -24.74
N ASN A 737 4.27 40.30 -24.45
CA ASN A 737 3.67 41.06 -23.37
C ASN A 737 2.26 41.48 -23.79
N TYR A 738 1.25 41.06 -23.04
CA TYR A 738 -0.12 41.50 -23.27
C TYR A 738 -0.31 42.91 -22.70
N ARG A 739 -0.75 43.85 -23.54
CA ARG A 739 -1.07 45.21 -23.12
C ARG A 739 -2.57 45.32 -22.93
N ILE A 740 -2.99 45.56 -21.70
CA ILE A 740 -4.36 45.95 -21.39
C ILE A 740 -4.63 47.31 -22.05
N THR A 741 -5.50 47.33 -23.05
CA THR A 741 -5.87 48.55 -23.77
C THR A 741 -7.21 49.14 -23.33
N GLU A 742 -8.01 48.38 -22.58
CA GLU A 742 -9.34 48.80 -22.13
C GLU A 742 -9.37 49.07 -20.62
N ASP A 743 -9.91 50.24 -20.23
CA ASP A 743 -10.15 50.64 -18.84
C ASP A 743 -11.40 49.98 -18.21
N THR A 744 -11.98 48.98 -18.89
CA THR A 744 -13.25 48.32 -18.55
C THR A 744 -13.06 47.01 -17.76
N LEU A 745 -11.83 46.61 -17.47
CA LEU A 745 -11.54 45.41 -16.67
C LEU A 745 -12.19 45.50 -15.29
N GLY A 746 -12.96 44.47 -14.95
CA GLY A 746 -13.75 44.44 -13.71
C GLY A 746 -14.99 45.33 -13.72
N VAL A 747 -15.43 45.83 -14.87
CA VAL A 747 -16.76 46.42 -15.07
C VAL A 747 -17.72 45.30 -15.47
N GLY A 748 -18.80 45.12 -14.70
CA GLY A 748 -19.76 44.04 -14.88
C GLY A 748 -20.48 43.73 -13.57
N GLY A 749 -21.62 43.05 -13.66
CA GLY A 749 -22.35 42.56 -12.48
C GLY A 749 -21.54 41.51 -11.73
N ALA A 750 -21.85 41.26 -10.46
CA ALA A 750 -21.14 40.28 -9.64
C ALA A 750 -21.14 38.87 -10.30
N LYS A 751 -22.28 38.42 -10.86
CA LYS A 751 -22.36 37.14 -11.60
C LYS A 751 -21.54 37.11 -12.88
N GLU A 752 -21.37 38.25 -13.56
CA GLU A 752 -20.52 38.34 -14.76
C GLU A 752 -19.04 38.21 -14.40
N LYS A 753 -18.62 38.82 -13.28
CA LYS A 753 -17.27 38.66 -12.72
C LYS A 753 -17.00 37.22 -12.28
N PHE A 754 -17.98 36.56 -11.67
CA PHE A 754 -17.89 35.15 -11.30
C PHE A 754 -17.63 34.27 -12.53
N ARG A 755 -18.43 34.43 -13.59
CA ARG A 755 -18.25 33.68 -14.86
C ARG A 755 -16.89 33.91 -15.49
N ASN A 756 -16.41 35.16 -15.50
CA ASN A 756 -15.08 35.49 -16.01
C ASN A 756 -13.97 34.84 -15.18
N ASN A 757 -14.13 34.73 -13.86
CA ASN A 757 -13.17 34.03 -13.00
C ASN A 757 -13.17 32.52 -13.27
N MET A 758 -14.34 31.89 -13.37
CA MET A 758 -14.46 30.45 -13.67
C MET A 758 -13.93 30.10 -15.06
N ALA A 759 -14.20 30.93 -16.07
CA ALA A 759 -13.65 30.75 -17.41
C ALA A 759 -12.12 30.84 -17.43
N ALA A 760 -11.52 31.75 -16.66
CA ALA A 760 -10.07 31.86 -16.55
C ALA A 760 -9.42 30.67 -15.82
N ILE A 761 -10.08 30.14 -14.77
CA ILE A 761 -9.60 28.95 -14.03
C ILE A 761 -9.64 27.71 -14.91
N ASN A 762 -10.77 27.47 -15.60
CA ASN A 762 -10.92 26.31 -16.48
C ASN A 762 -9.91 26.36 -17.64
N LEU A 763 -9.76 27.52 -18.28
CA LEU A 763 -8.77 27.71 -19.34
C LEU A 763 -7.34 27.49 -18.84
N LEU A 764 -7.03 27.85 -17.60
CA LEU A 764 -5.72 27.59 -17.03
C LEU A 764 -5.47 26.09 -16.85
N HIS A 765 -6.43 25.36 -16.29
CA HIS A 765 -6.33 23.90 -16.13
C HIS A 765 -6.10 23.21 -17.49
N GLU A 766 -6.79 23.65 -18.54
CA GLU A 766 -6.56 23.16 -19.91
C GLU A 766 -5.12 23.46 -20.39
N LEU A 767 -4.62 24.67 -20.20
CA LEU A 767 -3.24 25.05 -20.57
C LEU A 767 -2.16 24.31 -19.75
N GLU A 768 -2.48 23.89 -18.53
CA GLU A 768 -1.62 23.07 -17.67
C GLU A 768 -1.57 21.63 -18.16
N LEU A 769 -2.73 21.03 -18.45
CA LEU A 769 -2.83 19.68 -19.03
C LEU A 769 -2.15 19.59 -20.40
N GLU A 770 -2.29 20.62 -21.24
CA GLU A 770 -1.71 20.65 -22.58
C GLU A 770 -0.25 21.11 -22.63
N ASN A 771 0.32 21.53 -21.49
CA ASN A 771 1.69 22.02 -21.34
C ASN A 771 2.12 23.07 -22.38
N ARG A 772 1.24 24.04 -22.68
CA ARG A 772 1.50 25.14 -23.65
C ARG A 772 1.31 26.54 -23.06
N LEU A 773 1.71 27.56 -23.82
CA LEU A 773 1.45 28.98 -23.50
C LEU A 773 0.09 29.43 -24.05
N ALA A 774 -0.49 30.44 -23.42
CA ALA A 774 -1.74 31.06 -23.85
C ALA A 774 -1.53 31.90 -25.13
N THR A 775 -2.43 31.75 -26.12
CA THR A 775 -2.50 32.62 -27.31
C THR A 775 -2.94 34.04 -26.93
N PRO A 776 -2.78 35.06 -27.79
CA PRO A 776 -3.25 36.42 -27.50
C PRO A 776 -4.75 36.50 -27.12
N GLU A 777 -5.58 35.65 -27.72
CA GLU A 777 -7.02 35.56 -27.43
C GLU A 777 -7.30 34.90 -26.07
N GLU A 778 -6.51 33.87 -25.72
CA GLU A 778 -6.58 33.21 -24.42
C GLU A 778 -6.04 34.11 -23.29
N GLN A 779 -5.01 34.92 -23.58
CA GLN A 779 -4.49 35.94 -22.67
C GLN A 779 -5.53 37.02 -22.36
N GLU A 780 -6.40 37.37 -23.31
CA GLU A 780 -7.54 38.25 -23.06
C GLU A 780 -8.51 37.61 -22.05
N THR A 781 -8.79 36.31 -22.19
CA THR A 781 -9.68 35.57 -21.26
C THR A 781 -9.08 35.50 -19.86
N LEU A 782 -7.79 35.17 -19.74
CA LEU A 782 -7.06 35.15 -18.48
C LEU A 782 -6.98 36.54 -17.83
N SER A 783 -6.90 37.61 -18.63
CA SER A 783 -6.87 38.99 -18.13
C SER A 783 -8.16 39.43 -17.43
N LYS A 784 -9.29 38.76 -17.71
CA LYS A 784 -10.61 39.10 -17.14
C LYS A 784 -10.81 38.56 -15.72
N TYR A 785 -9.85 37.80 -15.18
CA TYR A 785 -9.87 37.34 -13.80
C TYR A 785 -9.67 38.52 -12.82
N VAL A 786 -10.64 38.75 -11.93
CA VAL A 786 -10.67 39.90 -11.02
C VAL A 786 -10.53 39.54 -9.54
N GLY A 787 -10.36 38.26 -9.23
CA GLY A 787 -10.28 37.74 -7.86
C GLY A 787 -11.64 37.65 -7.16
N TRP A 788 -11.63 37.20 -5.91
CA TRP A 788 -12.84 36.83 -5.16
C TRP A 788 -13.32 37.87 -4.15
N GLY A 789 -12.61 38.99 -3.97
CA GLY A 789 -12.90 39.96 -2.90
C GLY A 789 -14.27 40.65 -2.99
N GLY A 790 -14.82 40.78 -4.21
CA GLY A 790 -16.18 41.28 -4.42
C GLY A 790 -17.23 40.19 -4.64
N LEU A 791 -16.87 38.92 -4.44
CA LEU A 791 -17.65 37.72 -4.80
C LEU A 791 -17.79 36.75 -3.62
N SER A 792 -17.68 37.23 -2.38
CA SER A 792 -17.87 36.41 -1.17
C SER A 792 -19.22 35.68 -1.17
N MET A 793 -20.24 36.25 -1.82
CA MET A 793 -21.56 35.63 -1.92
C MET A 793 -21.57 34.32 -2.71
N ALA A 794 -20.58 34.08 -3.57
CA ALA A 794 -20.40 32.80 -4.27
C ALA A 794 -19.83 31.70 -3.36
N PHE A 795 -19.43 32.03 -2.13
CA PHE A 795 -18.92 31.10 -1.12
C PHE A 795 -19.88 30.94 0.06
N ASP A 796 -21.07 31.57 -0.01
CA ASP A 796 -22.07 31.52 1.04
C ASP A 796 -23.14 30.48 0.70
N GLU A 797 -23.10 29.35 1.39
CA GLU A 797 -24.03 28.22 1.23
C GLU A 797 -25.50 28.58 1.52
N ASN A 798 -25.72 29.62 2.33
CA ASN A 798 -27.06 30.05 2.76
C ASN A 798 -27.67 31.12 1.84
N ASN A 799 -26.95 31.51 0.77
CA ASN A 799 -27.40 32.54 -0.15
C ASN A 799 -28.16 31.95 -1.34
N ALA A 800 -29.49 31.90 -1.23
CA ALA A 800 -30.37 31.36 -2.27
C ALA A 800 -30.18 32.02 -3.66
N ALA A 801 -29.80 33.31 -3.72
CA ALA A 801 -29.57 34.01 -5.00
C ALA A 801 -28.26 33.60 -5.71
N TRP A 802 -27.37 32.88 -5.02
CA TRP A 802 -26.04 32.45 -5.49
C TRP A 802 -25.83 30.92 -5.39
N ALA A 803 -26.88 30.15 -5.13
CA ALA A 803 -26.80 28.71 -4.92
C ALA A 803 -26.14 27.96 -6.10
N ASP A 804 -26.48 28.34 -7.34
CA ASP A 804 -25.90 27.74 -8.55
C ASP A 804 -24.39 28.05 -8.68
N GLU A 805 -24.00 29.30 -8.42
CA GLU A 805 -22.61 29.72 -8.45
C GLU A 805 -21.77 29.10 -7.32
N PHE A 806 -22.35 28.95 -6.12
CA PHE A 806 -21.72 28.22 -5.01
C PHE A 806 -21.46 26.76 -5.38
N LYS A 807 -22.45 26.10 -5.99
CA LYS A 807 -22.33 24.71 -6.46
C LYS A 807 -21.27 24.55 -7.54
N GLU A 808 -21.26 25.43 -8.55
CA GLU A 808 -20.25 25.42 -9.62
C GLU A 808 -18.83 25.58 -9.05
N LEU A 809 -18.63 26.56 -8.16
CA LEU A 809 -17.35 26.82 -7.52
C LEU A 809 -16.89 25.65 -6.62
N TYR A 810 -17.79 25.08 -5.80
CA TYR A 810 -17.47 24.00 -4.87
C TYR A 810 -17.15 22.68 -5.58
N VAL A 811 -17.71 22.43 -6.77
CA VAL A 811 -17.45 21.23 -7.57
C VAL A 811 -16.20 21.37 -8.44
N SER A 812 -15.94 22.54 -9.00
CA SER A 812 -14.86 22.74 -9.96
C SER A 812 -13.47 22.91 -9.34
N LEU A 813 -13.38 23.24 -8.05
CA LEU A 813 -12.11 23.46 -7.35
C LEU A 813 -11.75 22.28 -6.43
N SER A 814 -10.48 21.94 -6.36
CA SER A 814 -9.98 21.02 -5.33
C SER A 814 -10.15 21.61 -3.92
N PRO A 815 -10.10 20.80 -2.84
CA PRO A 815 -10.20 21.30 -1.47
C PRO A 815 -9.21 22.42 -1.13
N GLU A 816 -7.98 22.28 -1.60
CA GLU A 816 -6.92 23.25 -1.35
C GLU A 816 -7.15 24.56 -2.11
N GLU A 817 -7.59 24.48 -3.36
CA GLU A 817 -7.90 25.64 -4.21
C GLU A 817 -9.16 26.36 -3.75
N TYR A 818 -10.20 25.62 -3.36
CA TYR A 818 -11.44 26.18 -2.82
C TYR A 818 -11.15 26.97 -1.55
N ARG A 819 -10.40 26.39 -0.60
CA ARG A 819 -10.02 27.08 0.63
C ARG A 819 -9.16 28.31 0.36
N ALA A 820 -8.20 28.20 -0.57
CA ALA A 820 -7.38 29.35 -0.96
C ALA A 820 -8.20 30.46 -1.63
N ALA A 821 -9.20 30.11 -2.44
CA ALA A 821 -10.13 31.04 -3.05
C ALA A 821 -11.07 31.69 -2.01
N MET A 822 -11.60 30.92 -1.07
CA MET A 822 -12.46 31.42 0.02
C MET A 822 -11.69 32.39 0.94
N GLU A 823 -10.48 32.01 1.37
CA GLU A 823 -9.60 32.86 2.21
C GLU A 823 -9.28 34.19 1.52
N SER A 824 -9.26 34.21 0.18
CA SER A 824 -8.96 35.40 -0.60
C SER A 824 -10.09 36.42 -0.70
N THR A 825 -11.32 36.04 -0.36
CA THR A 825 -12.47 36.97 -0.34
C THR A 825 -12.21 38.17 0.59
N LEU A 826 -11.36 37.99 1.61
CA LEU A 826 -11.02 39.04 2.57
C LEU A 826 -9.87 39.96 2.13
N THR A 827 -9.08 39.56 1.12
CA THR A 827 -7.80 40.22 0.78
C THR A 827 -7.66 40.62 -0.69
N ALA A 828 -8.51 40.08 -1.59
CA ALA A 828 -8.41 40.26 -3.04
C ALA A 828 -9.26 41.42 -3.60
N PHE A 829 -8.94 42.66 -3.24
CA PHE A 829 -9.62 43.85 -3.80
C PHE A 829 -8.80 44.50 -4.93
N TYR A 830 -9.42 44.68 -6.10
CA TYR A 830 -8.81 45.38 -7.23
C TYR A 830 -8.74 46.90 -6.98
N THR A 831 -7.60 47.53 -7.31
CA THR A 831 -7.43 48.99 -7.16
C THR A 831 -8.12 49.71 -8.32
N PRO A 832 -9.09 50.62 -8.09
CA PRO A 832 -9.84 51.26 -9.17
C PRO A 832 -8.94 52.01 -10.16
N PRO A 833 -9.23 52.00 -11.48
CA PRO A 833 -8.42 52.70 -12.49
C PRO A 833 -8.20 54.19 -12.21
N VAL A 834 -9.14 54.84 -11.53
CA VAL A 834 -8.99 56.25 -11.11
C VAL A 834 -7.86 56.45 -10.09
N VAL A 835 -7.65 55.49 -9.19
CA VAL A 835 -6.57 55.50 -8.20
C VAL A 835 -5.24 55.20 -8.89
N ILE A 836 -5.21 54.18 -9.75
CA ILE A 836 -4.03 53.82 -10.55
C ILE A 836 -3.59 55.02 -11.39
N LYS A 837 -4.50 55.64 -12.15
CA LYS A 837 -4.21 56.84 -12.95
C LYS A 837 -3.71 58.01 -12.09
N GLY A 838 -4.32 58.25 -10.93
CA GLY A 838 -3.88 59.28 -10.00
C GLY A 838 -2.46 59.04 -9.46
N MET A 839 -2.08 57.78 -9.21
CA MET A 839 -0.72 57.41 -8.80
C MET A 839 0.29 57.64 -9.93
N TYR A 840 -0.03 57.25 -11.16
CA TYR A 840 0.85 57.50 -12.31
C TYR A 840 0.97 58.99 -12.66
N GLU A 841 -0.11 59.77 -12.57
CA GLU A 841 -0.05 61.23 -12.71
C GLU A 841 0.83 61.89 -11.64
N ALA A 842 0.81 61.37 -10.40
CA ALA A 842 1.67 61.85 -9.33
C ALA A 842 3.15 61.50 -9.60
N LEU A 843 3.43 60.30 -10.10
CA LEU A 843 4.78 59.87 -10.49
C LEU A 843 5.32 60.70 -11.66
N GLU A 844 4.48 61.02 -12.64
CA GLU A 844 4.82 61.90 -13.76
C GLU A 844 5.17 63.31 -13.27
N ARG A 845 4.37 63.87 -12.33
CA ARG A 845 4.64 65.18 -11.70
C ARG A 845 5.90 65.19 -10.82
N LEU A 846 6.32 64.04 -10.30
CA LEU A 846 7.56 63.86 -9.55
C LEU A 846 8.79 63.66 -10.45
N GLY A 847 8.62 63.73 -11.77
CA GLY A 847 9.71 63.71 -12.76
C GLY A 847 10.04 62.32 -13.31
N PHE A 848 9.19 61.33 -13.10
CA PHE A 848 9.34 59.99 -13.67
C PHE A 848 8.56 59.87 -14.98
N SER A 849 9.26 59.92 -16.12
CA SER A 849 8.65 59.91 -17.47
C SER A 849 8.99 58.68 -18.32
N GLU A 850 9.97 57.86 -17.91
CA GLU A 850 10.39 56.64 -18.61
C GLU A 850 11.09 55.63 -17.67
N GLY A 851 10.85 54.33 -17.88
CA GLY A 851 11.42 53.22 -17.08
C GLY A 851 10.41 52.09 -16.82
N SER A 852 10.89 50.87 -16.53
CA SER A 852 10.04 49.73 -16.18
C SER A 852 9.58 49.83 -14.72
N ILE A 853 8.28 49.97 -14.48
CA ILE A 853 7.70 49.90 -13.14
C ILE A 853 7.18 48.48 -12.95
N LEU A 854 7.81 47.71 -12.07
CA LEU A 854 7.23 46.46 -11.60
C LEU A 854 5.98 46.82 -10.78
N GLU A 855 4.81 46.46 -11.26
CA GLU A 855 3.56 46.68 -10.54
C GLU A 855 3.49 45.72 -9.35
N ILE A 856 3.77 46.21 -8.13
CA ILE A 856 3.78 45.40 -6.89
C ILE A 856 2.36 45.30 -6.27
N ILE A 857 1.33 45.88 -6.89
CA ILE A 857 -0.05 45.98 -6.34
C ILE A 857 -1.00 44.91 -6.92
N LEU A 858 -0.46 43.72 -7.21
CA LEU A 858 -1.22 42.47 -7.22
C LEU A 858 -0.56 41.43 -6.29
N PRO A 859 -0.41 41.67 -4.97
CA PRO A 859 0.34 40.76 -4.12
C PRO A 859 -0.58 39.95 -3.23
N SER A 860 -0.85 38.70 -3.62
CA SER A 860 -0.91 37.51 -2.74
C SER A 860 -1.64 36.32 -3.37
N LEU A 861 -2.49 36.53 -4.38
CA LEU A 861 -3.38 35.46 -4.84
C LEU A 861 -2.94 34.68 -6.07
N ILE A 862 -2.35 35.36 -7.05
CA ILE A 862 -2.04 34.76 -8.35
C ILE A 862 -0.80 33.83 -8.27
N GLN A 863 -0.07 33.87 -7.15
CA GLN A 863 1.05 32.97 -6.89
C GLN A 863 0.62 31.57 -6.43
N ARG A 864 -0.60 31.40 -5.90
CA ARG A 864 -1.09 30.08 -5.42
C ARG A 864 -1.75 29.23 -6.51
N THR A 865 -2.23 29.83 -7.60
CA THR A 865 -2.92 29.11 -8.70
C THR A 865 -2.11 29.02 -9.99
N GLY A 866 -0.77 29.12 -10.00
CA GLY A 866 0.05 28.83 -11.20
C GLY A 866 -0.01 29.85 -12.37
N ILE A 867 -1.00 30.75 -12.41
CA ILE A 867 -1.28 31.67 -13.54
C ILE A 867 -0.08 32.56 -13.94
N ILE A 868 0.76 33.01 -13.01
CA ILE A 868 1.91 33.92 -13.33
C ILE A 868 3.09 33.19 -13.97
N LYS A 869 3.27 31.87 -13.78
CA LYS A 869 4.47 31.18 -14.32
C LYS A 869 4.45 31.06 -15.85
N LYS A 870 3.27 31.11 -16.47
CA LYS A 870 3.11 31.02 -17.94
C LYS A 870 2.67 32.34 -18.60
N CYS A 871 2.00 33.22 -17.87
CA CYS A 871 1.64 34.55 -18.37
C CYS A 871 2.57 35.62 -17.79
N ALA A 872 3.63 35.96 -18.54
CA ALA A 872 4.44 37.13 -18.24
C ALA A 872 3.63 38.41 -18.53
N PHE A 873 2.87 38.88 -17.54
CA PHE A 873 2.31 40.22 -17.52
C PHE A 873 3.31 41.15 -16.80
N ALA A 874 3.99 42.00 -17.57
CA ALA A 874 4.60 43.22 -17.07
C ALA A 874 3.92 44.39 -17.80
N VAL A 875 3.32 45.30 -17.04
CA VAL A 875 2.86 46.61 -17.53
C VAL A 875 4.05 47.49 -17.90
#